data_AF-W6RYK5-F1
#
_entry.id   AF-W6RYK5-F1
#
_cell.length_a   1.000
_cell.length_b   1.000
_cell.length_c   1.000
_cell.angle_alpha   90.00
_cell.angle_beta   90.00
_cell.angle_gamma   90.00
#
_symmetry.space_group_name_H-M   'P 1'
#
loop_
_entity.id
_entity.type
_entity.pdbx_description
1 polymer ?
#
loop_
_entity_poly.entity_id
_entity_poly.type
_entity_poly.pdbx_seq_one_letter_code
_entity_poly.pdbx_strand_id
1 'polypeptide(L)'
;MKEDNIIYLAPEEKLDLSLNLNSEKIKSLKLMLRKTKEFTRGNLITKIIDVENNKELYKKRISLYRIENNKEINIDVKDVSILGCNKKINIELFVDNVDGVYVIKDNENLFIKIERESLNHEILEKIEEYKLKIDEIKKSRGWRVINLINNIFSGKNKEIDLPIQREKSEYEKWLINKHDDMECIENTTFKCTLITLVDNRNKKEFCAFLDSIKLQRCFHKRLVIITTSKLKSYVDSIINLYKKYLYIEVKVKSEICNLHNIIDKINDEYVGFIDSKGILDKNAFMEISKEVTNNVECVYFDEDIYDVESGELKEPKFKPNFSIDMLRSINYIGKFFIIRSDILKKINKSFPKYFVYDNYDLYFKLYENGYKFTHVSKVLYHICKDNISNIKDGKIILEEHLSRINLDAKVSICKDEFFRILYSINSKKVSIIIPNKDNLEVLRTCINSILKKTTYTNYEIIVVENNSIEKETFEYYDTIKEIDKIRVIEFDGEFNYSAINNFAVEQSQGEYIVLLNNDIEIITPDWIENMIQYAQRKDVGIVGAKLYYLDDTIQHAGVIIGMRGLAAHRYCGSYKNEIGNMGMLQYVQNLSAVTAAVMMIKRDVYTEINGLDEKFKVAFNDIDFCMSVMKKGYLIVWNPFVEMYHYESISRGSEDTEEKVKRFEFEIERFYSKWKKYLIEGDYYFNVNLSLEDIDYSIATKEEDRDVLIKKYL
;
A
#
# COMPACT_ATOMS: atom_id res chain seq x y z
N MET A 1 -30.13 -13.67 -30.82
CA MET A 1 -29.44 -14.44 -29.75
C MET A 1 -30.18 -15.75 -29.52
N LYS A 2 -29.46 -16.84 -29.24
CA LYS A 2 -29.98 -18.01 -28.53
C LYS A 2 -28.94 -18.49 -27.50
N GLU A 3 -29.45 -18.69 -26.29
CA GLU A 3 -28.98 -19.46 -25.12
C GLU A 3 -27.65 -19.22 -24.40
N ASP A 4 -26.57 -18.66 -24.97
CA ASP A 4 -25.31 -18.49 -24.17
C ASP A 4 -24.76 -17.06 -24.00
N ASN A 5 -25.36 -16.02 -24.62
CA ASN A 5 -24.99 -14.61 -24.42
C ASN A 5 -23.49 -14.25 -24.61
N ILE A 6 -22.75 -15.01 -25.44
CA ILE A 6 -21.35 -14.74 -25.77
C ILE A 6 -21.25 -13.87 -27.03
N ILE A 7 -20.46 -12.79 -26.95
CA ILE A 7 -20.13 -11.93 -28.09
C ILE A 7 -18.63 -12.00 -28.36
N TYR A 8 -18.27 -12.18 -29.63
CA TYR A 8 -16.89 -12.30 -30.12
C TYR A 8 -16.46 -11.01 -30.82
N LEU A 9 -15.21 -10.58 -30.59
CA LEU A 9 -14.66 -9.30 -31.09
C LEU A 9 -13.27 -9.46 -31.69
N ALA A 10 -12.99 -8.76 -32.79
CA ALA A 10 -11.65 -8.61 -33.36
C ALA A 10 -10.99 -7.30 -32.86
N PRO A 11 -9.68 -7.31 -32.51
CA PRO A 11 -8.96 -6.15 -31.94
C PRO A 11 -8.88 -4.84 -32.75
N GLU A 12 -9.35 -4.78 -33.99
CA GLU A 12 -9.27 -3.57 -34.85
C GLU A 12 -10.65 -2.94 -35.14
N GLU A 13 -11.74 -3.48 -34.58
CA GLU A 13 -13.10 -3.03 -34.87
C GLU A 13 -13.72 -2.24 -33.72
N LYS A 14 -14.26 -1.04 -34.03
CA LYS A 14 -15.33 -0.45 -33.20
C LYS A 14 -16.58 -1.30 -33.39
N LEU A 15 -17.08 -1.92 -32.33
CA LEU A 15 -18.36 -2.61 -32.36
C LEU A 15 -19.45 -1.77 -31.67
N ASP A 16 -20.41 -1.29 -32.45
CA ASP A 16 -21.63 -0.64 -31.96
C ASP A 16 -22.76 -1.67 -31.88
N LEU A 17 -23.10 -2.12 -30.66
CA LEU A 17 -24.16 -3.11 -30.42
C LEU A 17 -25.40 -2.48 -29.80
N SER A 18 -26.50 -2.41 -30.57
CA SER A 18 -27.84 -2.15 -30.03
C SER A 18 -28.51 -3.45 -29.57
N LEU A 19 -28.63 -3.66 -28.27
CA LEU A 19 -29.37 -4.79 -27.69
C LEU A 19 -30.78 -4.37 -27.27
N ASN A 20 -31.74 -5.28 -27.45
CA ASN A 20 -33.14 -5.12 -27.03
C ASN A 20 -33.42 -6.17 -25.95
N LEU A 21 -33.69 -5.73 -24.72
CA LEU A 21 -33.67 -6.58 -23.52
C LEU A 21 -35.08 -6.76 -22.94
N ASN A 22 -35.50 -8.03 -22.82
CA ASN A 22 -36.79 -8.42 -22.25
C ASN A 22 -36.73 -8.67 -20.72
N SER A 23 -35.66 -8.22 -20.04
CA SER A 23 -35.43 -8.48 -18.61
C SER A 23 -34.87 -7.25 -17.88
N GLU A 24 -35.45 -6.91 -16.72
CA GLU A 24 -35.16 -5.66 -15.99
C GLU A 24 -33.77 -5.57 -15.33
N LYS A 25 -32.96 -6.64 -15.35
CA LYS A 25 -31.60 -6.65 -14.77
C LYS A 25 -30.61 -7.45 -15.61
N ILE A 26 -29.57 -6.79 -16.12
CA ILE A 26 -28.35 -7.45 -16.59
C ILE A 26 -27.50 -7.75 -15.35
N LYS A 27 -27.28 -9.02 -15.02
CA LYS A 27 -26.43 -9.41 -13.87
C LYS A 27 -24.95 -9.57 -14.23
N SER A 28 -24.65 -9.83 -15.50
CA SER A 28 -23.29 -9.97 -16.02
C SER A 28 -23.33 -9.87 -17.56
N LEU A 29 -22.24 -9.38 -18.16
CA LEU A 29 -22.05 -9.38 -19.60
C LEU A 29 -20.71 -10.08 -19.91
N LYS A 30 -20.73 -11.15 -20.70
CA LYS A 30 -19.52 -11.89 -21.09
C LYS A 30 -19.03 -11.43 -22.46
N LEU A 31 -17.81 -10.90 -22.51
CA LEU A 31 -17.14 -10.47 -23.73
C LEU A 31 -15.94 -11.39 -24.00
N MET A 32 -15.91 -12.00 -25.18
CA MET A 32 -14.78 -12.79 -25.65
C MET A 32 -14.01 -12.02 -26.73
N LEU A 33 -12.88 -11.44 -26.35
CA LEU A 33 -11.91 -10.91 -27.31
C LEU A 33 -11.26 -12.09 -28.05
N ARG A 34 -11.40 -12.15 -29.38
CA ARG A 34 -10.73 -13.12 -30.26
C ARG A 34 -9.56 -12.44 -30.95
N LYS A 35 -8.35 -12.90 -30.67
CA LYS A 35 -7.08 -12.33 -31.17
C LYS A 35 -7.05 -12.26 -32.71
N THR A 36 -6.69 -11.09 -33.26
CA THR A 36 -6.13 -10.96 -34.61
C THR A 36 -4.62 -10.72 -34.55
N LYS A 37 -4.14 -9.91 -33.60
CA LYS A 37 -2.71 -9.64 -33.36
C LYS A 37 -2.35 -9.66 -31.87
N GLU A 38 -1.06 -9.78 -31.57
CA GLU A 38 -0.50 -9.47 -30.25
C GLU A 38 -0.65 -7.97 -29.95
N PHE A 39 -0.47 -7.58 -28.70
CA PHE A 39 -0.47 -6.18 -28.26
C PHE A 39 0.54 -6.05 -27.12
N THR A 40 1.45 -5.07 -27.20
CA THR A 40 2.50 -4.87 -26.18
C THR A 40 1.99 -4.03 -25.00
N ARG A 41 1.21 -2.97 -25.25
CA ARG A 41 0.43 -2.21 -24.25
C ARG A 41 -0.80 -1.61 -24.92
N GLY A 42 -1.96 -1.71 -24.29
CA GLY A 42 -3.20 -1.09 -24.78
C GLY A 42 -4.22 -0.84 -23.67
N ASN A 43 -5.29 -0.13 -23.98
CA ASN A 43 -6.39 0.15 -23.05
C ASN A 43 -7.72 -0.30 -23.65
N LEU A 44 -8.42 -1.23 -23.00
CA LEU A 44 -9.79 -1.56 -23.35
C LEU A 44 -10.74 -0.64 -22.58
N ILE A 45 -11.53 0.16 -23.28
CA ILE A 45 -12.58 1.00 -22.67
C ILE A 45 -13.93 0.38 -23.02
N THR A 46 -14.72 0.08 -21.99
CA THR A 46 -16.08 -0.46 -22.15
C THR A 46 -17.11 0.54 -21.63
N LYS A 47 -18.05 0.96 -22.48
CA LYS A 47 -19.15 1.86 -22.11
C LYS A 47 -20.52 1.20 -22.28
N ILE A 48 -21.48 1.60 -21.45
CA ILE A 48 -22.91 1.31 -21.62
C ILE A 48 -23.66 2.63 -21.65
N ILE A 49 -24.45 2.88 -22.71
CA ILE A 49 -25.17 4.14 -22.94
C ILE A 49 -26.67 3.85 -23.13
N ASP A 50 -27.53 4.53 -22.35
CA ASP A 50 -28.97 4.61 -22.59
C ASP A 50 -29.20 5.47 -23.84
N VAL A 51 -29.65 4.84 -24.92
CA VAL A 51 -29.75 5.48 -26.25
C VAL A 51 -30.91 6.47 -26.33
N GLU A 52 -31.97 6.26 -25.56
CA GLU A 52 -33.16 7.13 -25.56
C GLU A 52 -32.92 8.41 -24.76
N ASN A 53 -32.08 8.34 -23.72
CA ASN A 53 -31.79 9.45 -22.82
C ASN A 53 -30.38 10.04 -23.01
N ASN A 54 -29.62 9.51 -23.98
CA ASN A 54 -28.22 9.83 -24.29
C ASN A 54 -27.32 9.91 -23.03
N LYS A 55 -27.46 8.93 -22.13
CA LYS A 55 -26.83 8.94 -20.80
C LYS A 55 -25.90 7.74 -20.62
N GLU A 56 -24.63 8.00 -20.30
CA GLU A 56 -23.67 6.96 -19.92
C GLU A 56 -24.08 6.36 -18.56
N LEU A 57 -24.29 5.04 -18.52
CA LEU A 57 -24.72 4.29 -17.33
C LEU A 57 -23.57 3.53 -16.66
N TYR A 58 -22.52 3.22 -17.42
CA TYR A 58 -21.35 2.49 -16.95
C TYR A 58 -20.17 2.75 -17.87
N LYS A 59 -18.99 2.97 -17.30
CA LYS A 59 -17.72 3.04 -18.04
C LYS A 59 -16.60 2.42 -17.21
N LYS A 60 -15.82 1.55 -17.83
CA LYS A 60 -14.65 0.91 -17.22
C LYS A 60 -13.49 0.90 -18.22
N ARG A 61 -12.32 1.37 -17.78
CA ARG A 61 -11.05 1.19 -18.49
C ARG A 61 -10.34 -0.01 -17.88
N ILE A 62 -9.79 -0.87 -18.72
CA ILE A 62 -8.96 -2.00 -18.33
C ILE A 62 -7.64 -1.81 -19.04
N SER A 63 -6.60 -1.47 -18.27
CA SER A 63 -5.22 -1.40 -18.79
C SER A 63 -4.74 -2.81 -19.08
N LEU A 64 -4.44 -3.08 -20.35
CA LEU A 64 -4.05 -4.40 -20.83
C LEU A 64 -2.53 -4.44 -20.97
N TYR A 65 -1.88 -4.89 -19.90
CA TYR A 65 -0.48 -5.27 -19.89
C TYR A 65 -0.38 -6.74 -20.34
N ARG A 66 0.16 -6.96 -21.55
CA ARG A 66 0.54 -8.27 -22.10
C ARG A 66 -0.56 -9.35 -22.02
N ILE A 67 -1.40 -9.44 -23.04
CA ILE A 67 -2.48 -10.44 -23.11
C ILE A 67 -1.95 -11.79 -23.62
N GLU A 68 -1.79 -12.76 -22.72
CA GLU A 68 -1.68 -14.17 -23.10
C GLU A 68 -3.09 -14.80 -23.22
N ASN A 69 -3.21 -15.86 -24.04
CA ASN A 69 -4.41 -16.21 -24.83
C ASN A 69 -5.76 -16.31 -24.08
N ASN A 70 -6.85 -15.90 -24.75
CA ASN A 70 -8.25 -16.14 -24.39
C ASN A 70 -8.63 -15.83 -22.92
N LYS A 71 -8.05 -14.78 -22.34
CA LYS A 71 -8.43 -14.31 -21.01
C LYS A 71 -9.90 -13.90 -20.98
N GLU A 72 -10.73 -14.63 -20.23
CA GLU A 72 -12.14 -14.28 -20.03
C GLU A 72 -12.22 -12.99 -19.21
N ILE A 73 -12.46 -11.86 -19.87
CA ILE A 73 -12.66 -10.57 -19.18
C ILE A 73 -14.09 -10.53 -18.67
N ASN A 74 -14.30 -11.07 -17.48
CA ASN A 74 -15.57 -10.95 -16.76
C ASN A 74 -15.79 -9.48 -16.36
N ILE A 75 -16.62 -8.78 -17.13
CA ILE A 75 -17.10 -7.45 -16.77
C ILE A 75 -18.27 -7.63 -15.81
N ASP A 76 -17.93 -7.60 -14.54
CA ASP A 76 -18.87 -7.65 -13.42
C ASP A 76 -19.60 -6.30 -13.33
N VAL A 77 -20.65 -6.15 -14.16
CA VAL A 77 -21.54 -4.97 -14.20
C VAL A 77 -22.50 -5.03 -13.01
N LYS A 78 -21.95 -4.93 -11.81
CA LYS A 78 -22.75 -4.84 -10.58
C LYS A 78 -23.55 -3.53 -10.58
N ASP A 79 -24.84 -3.68 -10.28
CA ASP A 79 -25.79 -2.63 -9.95
C ASP A 79 -26.26 -1.64 -11.04
N VAL A 80 -26.09 -1.96 -12.33
CA VAL A 80 -26.82 -1.24 -13.41
C VAL A 80 -28.28 -1.68 -13.45
N SER A 81 -29.14 -0.93 -12.76
CA SER A 81 -30.59 -1.12 -12.72
C SER A 81 -31.28 -0.33 -13.84
N ILE A 82 -31.69 -1.02 -14.92
CA ILE A 82 -32.46 -0.41 -16.02
C ILE A 82 -33.95 -0.62 -15.74
N LEU A 83 -34.61 0.41 -15.21
CA LEU A 83 -36.06 0.39 -14.98
C LEU A 83 -36.82 0.53 -16.30
N GLY A 84 -37.65 -0.48 -16.61
CA GLY A 84 -38.54 -0.53 -17.77
C GLY A 84 -38.07 -1.50 -18.87
N CYS A 85 -38.95 -2.43 -19.26
CA CYS A 85 -38.72 -3.34 -20.38
C CYS A 85 -38.76 -2.60 -21.74
N ASN A 86 -38.01 -3.11 -22.71
CA ASN A 86 -37.92 -2.61 -24.10
C ASN A 86 -37.16 -1.28 -24.32
N LYS A 87 -36.05 -1.05 -23.61
CA LYS A 87 -35.09 0.02 -23.97
C LYS A 87 -33.97 -0.50 -24.88
N LYS A 88 -33.60 0.29 -25.89
CA LYS A 88 -32.35 0.10 -26.66
C LYS A 88 -31.15 0.61 -25.86
N ILE A 89 -30.12 -0.22 -25.78
CA ILE A 89 -28.84 0.12 -25.13
C ILE A 89 -27.73 -0.08 -26.15
N ASN A 90 -26.82 0.90 -26.25
CA ASN A 90 -25.59 0.79 -27.04
C ASN A 90 -24.40 0.49 -26.12
N ILE A 91 -23.56 -0.44 -26.56
CA ILE A 91 -22.28 -0.79 -25.94
C ILE A 91 -21.18 -0.46 -26.94
N GLU A 92 -20.22 0.38 -26.54
CA GLU A 92 -19.05 0.75 -27.34
C GLU A 92 -17.78 0.10 -26.77
N LEU A 93 -16.91 -0.40 -27.66
CA LEU A 93 -15.66 -1.09 -27.34
C LEU A 93 -14.56 -0.71 -28.35
N PHE A 94 -13.33 -0.49 -27.86
CA PHE A 94 -12.15 -0.07 -28.65
C PHE A 94 -10.84 -0.61 -28.04
N VAL A 95 -9.81 -0.84 -28.87
CA VAL A 95 -8.46 -1.35 -28.52
C VAL A 95 -7.39 -0.66 -29.39
N ASP A 96 -6.12 -0.59 -28.95
CA ASP A 96 -5.05 0.22 -29.57
C ASP A 96 -3.71 -0.55 -29.70
N ASN A 97 -3.32 -0.91 -30.95
CA ASN A 97 -2.05 -1.37 -31.59
C ASN A 97 -1.12 -2.60 -31.19
N VAL A 98 -0.85 -3.47 -32.20
CA VAL A 98 0.44 -4.13 -32.69
C VAL A 98 1.01 -5.53 -32.22
N ASP A 99 1.24 -6.40 -33.24
CA ASP A 99 1.90 -7.74 -33.48
C ASP A 99 2.91 -8.45 -32.50
N GLY A 100 3.16 -9.78 -32.56
CA GLY A 100 2.58 -10.84 -33.45
C GLY A 100 3.25 -12.26 -33.64
N VAL A 101 3.77 -13.01 -32.64
CA VAL A 101 4.24 -14.44 -32.80
C VAL A 101 3.86 -15.35 -31.61
N TYR A 102 3.32 -16.57 -31.83
CA TYR A 102 2.66 -17.35 -30.77
C TYR A 102 3.26 -18.73 -30.42
N VAL A 103 3.42 -18.99 -29.12
CA VAL A 103 3.52 -20.33 -28.51
C VAL A 103 2.23 -20.60 -27.74
N ILE A 104 1.67 -21.81 -27.85
CA ILE A 104 0.38 -22.17 -27.22
C ILE A 104 0.59 -23.36 -26.29
N LYS A 105 0.11 -23.22 -25.06
CA LYS A 105 -0.01 -24.30 -24.08
C LYS A 105 -1.48 -24.61 -23.88
N ASP A 106 -1.86 -25.87 -24.06
CA ASP A 106 -3.13 -26.43 -23.59
C ASP A 106 -2.81 -27.48 -22.51
N ASN A 107 -3.80 -27.88 -21.71
CA ASN A 107 -3.64 -28.35 -20.32
C ASN A 107 -2.63 -29.49 -20.07
N GLU A 108 -2.21 -30.26 -21.08
CA GLU A 108 -1.14 -31.27 -20.94
C GLU A 108 -0.04 -31.24 -22.02
N ASN A 109 -0.06 -30.31 -23.01
CA ASN A 109 0.94 -30.27 -24.09
C ASN A 109 1.27 -28.84 -24.59
N LEU A 110 2.48 -28.68 -25.13
CA LEU A 110 2.97 -27.43 -25.73
C LEU A 110 3.02 -27.55 -27.26
N PHE A 111 2.44 -26.58 -27.96
CA PHE A 111 2.41 -26.51 -29.43
C PHE A 111 2.98 -25.17 -29.91
N ILE A 112 3.85 -25.21 -30.92
CA ILE A 112 4.34 -24.03 -31.64
C ILE A 112 3.61 -23.98 -32.98
N LYS A 113 2.87 -22.90 -33.24
CA LYS A 113 2.23 -22.64 -34.53
C LYS A 113 2.87 -21.41 -35.17
N ILE A 114 3.68 -21.65 -36.20
CA ILE A 114 4.16 -20.61 -37.11
C ILE A 114 3.20 -20.59 -38.29
N GLU A 115 2.59 -19.44 -38.60
CA GLU A 115 1.84 -19.30 -39.84
C GLU A 115 2.75 -18.95 -41.01
N ARG A 116 2.35 -19.45 -42.19
CA ARG A 116 3.25 -19.64 -43.33
C ARG A 116 3.55 -18.33 -44.04
N GLU A 117 4.80 -17.89 -43.94
CA GLU A 117 5.59 -17.55 -45.12
C GLU A 117 7.09 -17.80 -44.82
N SER A 118 7.78 -18.48 -45.74
CA SER A 118 9.19 -18.93 -45.61
C SER A 118 9.56 -19.89 -44.44
N LEU A 119 9.15 -21.17 -44.54
CA LEU A 119 9.81 -22.28 -43.83
C LEU A 119 11.01 -22.78 -44.66
N ASN A 120 12.20 -22.79 -44.07
CA ASN A 120 13.44 -23.26 -44.73
C ASN A 120 13.90 -24.63 -44.15
N HIS A 121 14.67 -25.39 -44.93
CA HIS A 121 14.87 -26.84 -44.73
C HIS A 121 15.53 -27.26 -43.39
N GLU A 122 16.27 -26.34 -42.76
CA GLU A 122 17.12 -26.54 -41.58
C GLU A 122 16.35 -26.81 -40.26
N ILE A 123 15.05 -26.50 -40.23
CA ILE A 123 14.20 -26.71 -39.04
C ILE A 123 13.72 -28.17 -38.92
N LEU A 124 13.66 -28.91 -40.04
CA LEU A 124 13.15 -30.28 -40.05
C LEU A 124 14.11 -31.28 -39.39
N GLU A 125 15.43 -31.13 -39.59
CA GLU A 125 16.43 -32.02 -38.99
C GLU A 125 16.43 -31.95 -37.45
N LYS A 126 16.25 -30.75 -36.88
CA LYS A 126 16.18 -30.57 -35.42
C LYS A 126 14.99 -31.28 -34.77
N ILE A 127 13.89 -31.47 -35.49
CA ILE A 127 12.69 -32.16 -34.96
C ILE A 127 12.91 -33.68 -34.84
N GLU A 128 13.76 -34.29 -35.67
CA GLU A 128 14.11 -35.71 -35.52
C GLU A 128 15.08 -35.95 -34.36
N GLU A 129 16.02 -35.03 -34.12
CA GLU A 129 16.97 -35.11 -32.99
C GLU A 129 16.26 -35.18 -31.63
N TYR A 130 15.20 -34.39 -31.43
CA TYR A 130 14.43 -34.37 -30.18
C TYR A 130 13.58 -35.63 -29.94
N LYS A 131 13.17 -36.36 -30.99
CA LYS A 131 12.41 -37.61 -30.81
C LYS A 131 13.26 -38.71 -30.16
N LEU A 132 14.54 -38.82 -30.54
CA LEU A 132 15.46 -39.82 -30.00
C LEU A 132 15.69 -39.67 -28.49
N LYS A 133 15.78 -38.43 -27.99
CA LYS A 133 15.96 -38.14 -26.55
C LYS A 133 14.76 -38.53 -25.68
N ILE A 134 13.55 -38.61 -26.24
CA ILE A 134 12.33 -38.99 -25.48
C ILE A 134 12.28 -40.50 -25.20
N ASP A 135 12.78 -41.34 -26.12
CA ASP A 135 12.81 -42.80 -25.92
C ASP A 135 13.93 -43.28 -24.97
N GLU A 136 14.97 -42.47 -24.73
CA GLU A 136 15.92 -42.71 -23.63
C GLU A 136 15.28 -42.52 -22.25
N ILE A 137 14.45 -41.48 -22.07
CA ILE A 137 13.82 -41.18 -20.78
C ILE A 137 12.94 -42.36 -20.29
N LYS A 138 12.26 -43.06 -21.21
CA LYS A 138 11.46 -44.27 -20.91
C LYS A 138 12.26 -45.40 -20.25
N LYS A 139 13.59 -45.45 -20.41
CA LYS A 139 14.46 -46.49 -19.82
C LYS A 139 14.87 -46.21 -18.37
N SER A 140 14.57 -45.03 -17.81
CA SER A 140 15.27 -44.52 -16.62
C SER A 140 14.60 -44.71 -15.24
N ARG A 141 13.32 -45.12 -15.14
CA ARG A 141 12.56 -45.14 -13.86
C ARG A 141 11.70 -46.41 -13.62
N GLY A 142 12.29 -47.58 -13.83
CA GLY A 142 11.59 -48.87 -13.90
C GLY A 142 11.34 -49.66 -12.60
N TRP A 143 10.83 -49.07 -11.51
CA TRP A 143 10.41 -49.89 -10.33
C TRP A 143 9.18 -49.40 -9.56
N ARG A 144 9.09 -48.10 -9.23
CA ARG A 144 7.96 -47.56 -8.42
C ARG A 144 6.60 -47.62 -9.13
N VAL A 145 6.57 -47.51 -10.46
CA VAL A 145 5.33 -47.59 -11.25
C VAL A 145 4.75 -49.02 -11.28
N ILE A 146 5.61 -50.04 -11.27
CA ILE A 146 5.21 -51.46 -11.39
C ILE A 146 4.40 -51.91 -10.15
N ASN A 147 4.82 -51.53 -8.94
CA ASN A 147 4.08 -51.83 -7.72
C ASN A 147 2.75 -51.07 -7.59
N LEU A 148 2.62 -49.91 -8.24
CA LEU A 148 1.37 -49.15 -8.25
C LEU A 148 0.32 -49.85 -9.13
N ILE A 149 0.72 -50.29 -10.32
CA ILE A 149 -0.14 -50.99 -11.30
C ILE A 149 -0.57 -52.36 -10.77
N ASN A 150 0.34 -53.14 -10.15
CA ASN A 150 0.02 -54.47 -9.63
C ASN A 150 -1.03 -54.45 -8.50
N ASN A 151 -1.10 -53.39 -7.69
CA ASN A 151 -2.14 -53.27 -6.66
C ASN A 151 -3.52 -53.01 -7.28
N ILE A 152 -3.60 -52.17 -8.32
CA ILE A 152 -4.85 -51.83 -9.03
C ILE A 152 -5.47 -53.07 -9.70
N PHE A 153 -4.66 -53.92 -10.35
CA PHE A 153 -5.14 -55.16 -10.96
C PHE A 153 -5.47 -56.28 -9.95
N SER A 154 -5.14 -56.13 -8.66
CA SER A 154 -5.35 -57.18 -7.64
C SER A 154 -6.73 -57.18 -6.96
N GLY A 155 -7.62 -56.24 -7.33
CA GLY A 155 -8.99 -56.17 -6.82
C GLY A 155 -9.12 -55.84 -5.31
N LYS A 156 -8.04 -55.44 -4.64
CA LYS A 156 -8.06 -55.04 -3.23
C LYS A 156 -8.42 -53.57 -3.07
N ASN A 157 -9.72 -53.28 -3.09
CA ASN A 157 -10.22 -51.97 -2.70
C ASN A 157 -9.82 -51.62 -1.26
N LYS A 158 -8.92 -50.66 -1.13
CA LYS A 158 -9.01 -49.61 -0.12
C LYS A 158 -8.93 -48.29 -0.86
N GLU A 159 -9.88 -47.40 -0.60
CA GLU A 159 -9.77 -46.01 -1.05
C GLU A 159 -8.48 -45.42 -0.47
N ILE A 160 -7.66 -44.88 -1.35
CA ILE A 160 -6.49 -44.09 -1.01
C ILE A 160 -6.74 -42.73 -1.66
N ASP A 161 -7.18 -41.76 -0.85
CA ASP A 161 -7.16 -40.36 -1.24
C ASP A 161 -5.71 -39.96 -1.55
N LEU A 162 -5.39 -39.85 -2.83
CA LEU A 162 -4.19 -39.17 -3.27
C LEU A 162 -4.49 -37.67 -3.24
N PRO A 163 -3.73 -36.86 -2.47
CA PRO A 163 -3.95 -35.42 -2.46
C PRO A 163 -3.64 -34.84 -3.84
N ILE A 164 -4.68 -34.42 -4.55
CA ILE A 164 -4.54 -33.65 -5.78
C ILE A 164 -3.80 -32.36 -5.40
N GLN A 165 -2.57 -32.20 -5.90
CA GLN A 165 -1.79 -31.00 -5.62
C GLN A 165 -2.43 -29.81 -6.33
N ARG A 166 -3.07 -28.94 -5.53
CA ARG A 166 -3.56 -27.62 -5.95
C ARG A 166 -2.44 -26.84 -6.64
N GLU A 167 -2.72 -26.22 -7.78
CA GLU A 167 -1.76 -25.28 -8.35
C GLU A 167 -1.65 -24.05 -7.43
N LYS A 168 -0.41 -23.64 -7.16
CA LYS A 168 -0.13 -22.51 -6.28
C LYS A 168 -0.32 -21.17 -6.99
N SER A 169 -0.87 -20.20 -6.27
CA SER A 169 -1.02 -18.82 -6.74
C SER A 169 0.35 -18.17 -7.01
N GLU A 170 0.37 -17.04 -7.72
CA GLU A 170 1.61 -16.29 -7.96
C GLU A 170 2.23 -15.81 -6.64
N TYR A 171 1.40 -15.39 -5.68
CA TYR A 171 1.83 -15.04 -4.33
C TYR A 171 2.39 -16.24 -3.56
N GLU A 172 1.74 -17.42 -3.62
CA GLU A 172 2.28 -18.63 -2.99
C GLU A 172 3.61 -19.07 -3.60
N LYS A 173 3.76 -18.94 -4.93
CA LYS A 173 5.03 -19.18 -5.66
C LYS A 173 6.11 -18.19 -5.21
N TRP A 174 5.78 -16.90 -5.08
CA TRP A 174 6.68 -15.86 -4.55
C TRP A 174 7.14 -16.16 -3.12
N LEU A 175 6.20 -16.48 -2.22
CA LEU A 175 6.48 -16.75 -0.81
C LEU A 175 7.40 -17.97 -0.64
N ILE A 176 7.19 -19.02 -1.43
CA ILE A 176 8.07 -20.20 -1.44
C ILE A 176 9.48 -19.85 -1.91
N ASN A 177 9.61 -19.06 -2.97
CA ASN A 177 10.92 -18.63 -3.49
C ASN A 177 11.68 -17.71 -2.52
N LYS A 178 10.98 -16.99 -1.63
CA LYS A 178 11.58 -16.19 -0.55
C LYS A 178 11.98 -17.02 0.69
N HIS A 179 11.44 -18.21 0.86
CA HIS A 179 11.78 -19.12 1.96
C HIS A 179 12.64 -20.28 1.49
N ASP A 180 13.95 -20.04 1.38
CA ASP A 180 14.94 -21.12 1.30
C ASP A 180 14.69 -22.19 2.38
N ASP A 181 14.93 -23.46 2.03
CA ASP A 181 15.01 -24.54 3.00
C ASP A 181 16.34 -24.43 3.77
N MET A 182 16.41 -23.44 4.64
CA MET A 182 17.61 -23.07 5.38
C MET A 182 18.02 -24.17 6.37
N GLU A 183 19.32 -24.48 6.35
CA GLU A 183 19.94 -25.31 7.38
C GLU A 183 19.87 -24.60 8.74
N CYS A 184 19.63 -25.37 9.80
CA CYS A 184 19.61 -24.84 11.16
C CYS A 184 21.01 -24.33 11.53
N ILE A 185 21.10 -23.11 12.05
CA ILE A 185 22.21 -22.75 12.94
C ILE A 185 21.97 -23.54 14.24
N GLU A 186 22.68 -24.65 14.41
CA GLU A 186 22.56 -25.46 15.61
C GLU A 186 22.92 -24.64 16.85
N ASN A 187 22.07 -24.75 17.89
CA ASN A 187 22.22 -24.24 19.27
C ASN A 187 21.54 -22.91 19.68
N THR A 188 20.90 -22.13 18.79
CA THR A 188 20.17 -20.91 19.22
C THR A 188 18.65 -21.12 19.33
N THR A 189 18.17 -21.41 20.55
CA THR A 189 16.73 -21.42 20.86
C THR A 189 16.26 -20.05 21.36
N PHE A 190 15.34 -19.41 20.63
CA PHE A 190 14.73 -18.14 21.00
C PHE A 190 13.79 -18.30 22.20
N LYS A 191 14.08 -17.58 23.29
CA LYS A 191 13.37 -17.68 24.58
C LYS A 191 12.17 -16.74 24.61
N CYS A 192 11.03 -17.22 24.13
CA CYS A 192 9.77 -16.46 24.10
C CYS A 192 8.59 -17.25 24.69
N THR A 193 7.85 -16.69 25.65
CA THR A 193 6.54 -17.26 26.03
C THR A 193 5.47 -16.71 25.09
N LEU A 194 4.80 -17.59 24.34
CA LEU A 194 3.61 -17.19 23.59
C LEU A 194 2.39 -17.10 24.53
N ILE A 195 1.56 -16.07 24.35
CA ILE A 195 0.29 -15.86 25.04
C ILE A 195 -0.82 -15.71 24.00
N THR A 196 -1.91 -16.46 24.16
CA THR A 196 -3.05 -16.44 23.25
C THR A 196 -4.39 -16.42 23.99
N LEU A 197 -5.42 -15.85 23.37
CA LEU A 197 -6.82 -15.98 23.77
C LEU A 197 -7.48 -17.10 22.97
N VAL A 198 -8.29 -17.92 23.65
CA VAL A 198 -9.25 -18.84 23.01
C VAL A 198 -10.64 -18.56 23.56
N ASP A 199 -11.48 -17.93 22.75
CA ASP A 199 -12.82 -17.42 23.11
C ASP A 199 -13.99 -18.05 22.34
N ASN A 200 -13.69 -18.95 21.42
CA ASN A 200 -14.64 -19.62 20.53
C ASN A 200 -14.47 -21.15 20.58
N ARG A 201 -15.20 -21.87 19.71
CA ARG A 201 -15.18 -23.35 19.63
C ARG A 201 -14.76 -23.87 18.25
N ASN A 202 -13.99 -23.10 17.48
CA ASN A 202 -13.48 -23.58 16.20
C ASN A 202 -12.32 -24.57 16.40
N LYS A 203 -12.65 -25.86 16.38
CA LYS A 203 -11.66 -26.93 16.59
C LYS A 203 -10.62 -27.00 15.47
N LYS A 204 -11.01 -26.66 14.23
CA LYS A 204 -10.12 -26.78 13.05
C LYS A 204 -9.03 -25.72 13.11
N GLU A 205 -9.40 -24.47 13.33
CA GLU A 205 -8.46 -23.35 13.53
C GLU A 205 -7.57 -23.56 14.75
N PHE A 206 -8.14 -23.88 15.92
CA PHE A 206 -7.34 -24.01 17.13
C PHE A 206 -6.36 -25.20 17.08
N CYS A 207 -6.72 -26.32 16.43
CA CYS A 207 -5.75 -27.38 16.15
C CYS A 207 -4.66 -26.93 15.17
N ALA A 208 -5.02 -26.24 14.08
CA ALA A 208 -4.05 -25.75 13.10
C ALA A 208 -3.04 -24.76 13.73
N PHE A 209 -3.52 -23.86 14.58
CA PHE A 209 -2.71 -22.98 15.42
C PHE A 209 -1.71 -23.77 16.28
N LEU A 210 -2.19 -24.75 17.07
CA LEU A 210 -1.34 -25.56 17.93
C LEU A 210 -0.32 -26.42 17.15
N ASP A 211 -0.70 -26.95 15.98
CA ASP A 211 0.20 -27.68 15.10
C ASP A 211 1.27 -26.75 14.49
N SER A 212 0.92 -25.52 14.08
CA SER A 212 1.89 -24.54 13.57
C SER A 212 2.97 -24.19 14.59
N ILE A 213 2.59 -24.04 15.87
CA ILE A 213 3.53 -23.81 16.99
C ILE A 213 4.38 -25.05 17.29
N LYS A 214 3.77 -26.24 17.27
CA LYS A 214 4.46 -27.52 17.48
C LYS A 214 5.53 -27.79 16.42
N LEU A 215 5.31 -27.34 15.17
CA LEU A 215 6.26 -27.51 14.06
C LEU A 215 7.44 -26.53 14.11
N GLN A 216 7.36 -25.44 14.87
CA GLN A 216 8.44 -24.44 14.95
C GLN A 216 9.79 -25.04 15.35
N ARG A 217 10.84 -24.56 14.67
CA ARG A 217 12.25 -24.74 15.03
C ARG A 217 12.73 -23.52 15.81
N CYS A 218 13.87 -23.63 16.49
CA CYS A 218 14.48 -22.54 17.26
C CYS A 218 13.57 -21.92 18.34
N PHE A 219 12.56 -22.66 18.80
CA PHE A 219 11.57 -22.24 19.79
C PHE A 219 11.45 -23.28 20.91
N HIS A 220 11.45 -22.86 22.18
CA HIS A 220 11.33 -23.78 23.32
C HIS A 220 9.88 -24.18 23.66
N LYS A 221 8.92 -23.81 22.82
CA LYS A 221 7.56 -24.38 22.79
C LYS A 221 6.74 -24.12 24.05
N ARG A 222 6.90 -22.93 24.65
CA ARG A 222 6.12 -22.46 25.80
C ARG A 222 4.92 -21.62 25.35
N LEU A 223 3.72 -22.02 25.79
CA LEU A 223 2.45 -21.41 25.42
C LEU A 223 1.53 -21.24 26.63
N VAL A 224 1.05 -20.02 26.85
CA VAL A 224 0.01 -19.70 27.85
C VAL A 224 -1.30 -19.42 27.13
N ILE A 225 -2.33 -20.18 27.48
CA ILE A 225 -3.65 -20.11 26.87
C ILE A 225 -4.64 -19.51 27.87
N ILE A 226 -5.21 -18.37 27.48
CA ILE A 226 -6.26 -17.69 28.23
C ILE A 226 -7.60 -18.07 27.63
N THR A 227 -8.54 -18.56 28.43
CA THR A 227 -9.86 -18.96 27.93
C THR A 227 -10.96 -18.67 28.94
N THR A 228 -12.23 -18.67 28.53
CA THR A 228 -13.36 -18.45 29.47
C THR A 228 -13.67 -19.72 30.28
N SER A 229 -14.31 -19.56 31.45
CA SER A 229 -14.75 -20.71 32.26
C SER A 229 -15.67 -21.67 31.50
N LYS A 230 -16.51 -21.12 30.60
CA LYS A 230 -17.41 -21.86 29.69
C LYS A 230 -16.69 -22.66 28.59
N LEU A 231 -15.40 -22.39 28.36
CA LEU A 231 -14.57 -23.01 27.33
C LEU A 231 -13.41 -23.83 27.88
N LYS A 232 -13.08 -23.70 29.18
CA LYS A 232 -11.97 -24.42 29.81
C LYS A 232 -11.98 -25.92 29.51
N SER A 233 -13.09 -26.62 29.70
CA SER A 233 -13.20 -28.06 29.44
C SER A 233 -12.99 -28.43 27.97
N TYR A 234 -13.47 -27.57 27.06
CA TYR A 234 -13.27 -27.72 25.62
C TYR A 234 -11.78 -27.55 25.25
N VAL A 235 -11.13 -26.48 25.74
CA VAL A 235 -9.69 -26.24 25.52
C VAL A 235 -8.85 -27.37 26.12
N ASP A 236 -9.11 -27.76 27.38
CA ASP A 236 -8.44 -28.86 28.07
C ASP A 236 -8.54 -30.18 27.28
N SER A 237 -9.70 -30.45 26.65
CA SER A 237 -9.90 -31.67 25.84
C SER A 237 -9.00 -31.74 24.59
N ILE A 238 -8.66 -30.59 24.00
CA ILE A 238 -7.82 -30.50 22.81
C ILE A 238 -6.33 -30.52 23.19
N ILE A 239 -5.92 -29.64 24.11
CA ILE A 239 -4.50 -29.46 24.46
C ILE A 239 -3.85 -30.69 25.09
N ASN A 240 -4.64 -31.60 25.67
CA ASN A 240 -4.12 -32.86 26.21
C ASN A 240 -3.40 -33.71 25.14
N LEU A 241 -3.74 -33.56 23.86
CA LEU A 241 -3.04 -34.19 22.74
C LEU A 241 -1.67 -33.54 22.44
N TYR A 242 -1.49 -32.28 22.84
CA TYR A 242 -0.34 -31.43 22.53
C TYR A 242 0.64 -31.24 23.70
N LYS A 243 0.25 -31.52 24.96
CA LYS A 243 1.11 -31.40 26.16
C LYS A 243 2.41 -32.23 26.12
N LYS A 244 2.50 -33.24 25.24
CA LYS A 244 3.73 -34.01 24.95
C LYS A 244 4.72 -33.32 23.99
N TYR A 245 4.29 -32.22 23.36
CA TYR A 245 5.08 -31.46 22.38
C TYR A 245 5.28 -29.98 22.78
N LEU A 246 4.37 -29.44 23.60
CA LEU A 246 4.29 -28.04 24.00
C LEU A 246 4.17 -27.94 25.53
N TYR A 247 4.88 -26.98 26.13
CA TYR A 247 4.71 -26.59 27.53
C TYR A 247 3.51 -25.64 27.64
N ILE A 248 2.31 -26.21 27.85
CA ILE A 248 1.04 -25.48 27.87
C ILE A 248 0.55 -25.19 29.29
N GLU A 249 0.31 -23.91 29.60
CA GLU A 249 -0.36 -23.45 30.82
C GLU A 249 -1.73 -22.82 30.48
N VAL A 250 -2.81 -23.18 31.18
CA VAL A 250 -4.17 -22.66 30.91
C VAL A 250 -4.64 -21.76 32.06
N LYS A 251 -5.23 -20.60 31.73
CA LYS A 251 -5.79 -19.62 32.67
C LYS A 251 -7.22 -19.24 32.31
N VAL A 252 -8.03 -18.92 33.33
CA VAL A 252 -9.47 -18.65 33.16
C VAL A 252 -9.76 -17.15 33.20
N LYS A 253 -10.55 -16.64 32.23
CA LYS A 253 -10.81 -15.20 32.07
C LYS A 253 -11.47 -14.54 33.27
N SER A 254 -12.30 -15.27 34.03
CA SER A 254 -12.93 -14.76 35.26
C SER A 254 -11.98 -14.60 36.44
N GLU A 255 -10.72 -15.03 36.32
CA GLU A 255 -9.64 -14.79 37.29
C GLU A 255 -8.79 -13.56 36.90
N ILE A 256 -9.09 -12.89 35.78
CA ILE A 256 -8.30 -11.78 35.24
C ILE A 256 -8.66 -10.44 35.91
N CYS A 257 -8.29 -10.35 37.19
CA CYS A 257 -7.60 -9.16 37.68
C CYS A 257 -6.06 -9.29 37.50
N ASN A 258 -5.60 -10.43 36.97
CA ASN A 258 -4.28 -10.99 37.22
C ASN A 258 -3.49 -11.41 35.97
N LEU A 259 -3.69 -10.78 34.81
CA LEU A 259 -2.73 -10.99 33.71
C LEU A 259 -1.33 -10.50 34.10
N HIS A 260 -1.25 -9.52 35.01
CA HIS A 260 0.03 -9.09 35.59
C HIS A 260 0.75 -10.26 36.26
N ASN A 261 0.03 -11.08 37.04
CA ASN A 261 0.60 -12.26 37.70
C ASN A 261 1.02 -13.37 36.72
N ILE A 262 0.53 -13.35 35.48
CA ILE A 262 1.03 -14.23 34.40
C ILE A 262 2.35 -13.64 33.90
N ILE A 263 2.34 -12.37 33.47
CA ILE A 263 3.50 -11.65 32.94
C ILE A 263 4.67 -11.68 33.93
N ASP A 264 4.44 -11.36 35.20
CA ASP A 264 5.48 -11.26 36.23
C ASP A 264 6.19 -12.62 36.45
N LYS A 265 5.48 -13.74 36.25
CA LYS A 265 6.00 -15.13 36.36
C LYS A 265 6.70 -15.64 35.11
N ILE A 266 6.65 -14.93 33.99
CA ILE A 266 7.40 -15.28 32.79
C ILE A 266 8.88 -14.93 33.01
N ASN A 267 9.76 -15.92 32.87
CA ASN A 267 11.21 -15.76 33.00
C ASN A 267 11.94 -15.82 31.65
N ASP A 268 11.19 -16.01 30.55
CA ASP A 268 11.73 -15.90 29.19
C ASP A 268 12.10 -14.46 28.87
N GLU A 269 13.04 -14.26 27.95
CA GLU A 269 13.53 -12.94 27.56
C GLU A 269 12.47 -12.13 26.80
N TYR A 270 11.61 -12.82 26.05
CA TYR A 270 10.53 -12.23 25.28
C TYR A 270 9.16 -12.83 25.64
N VAL A 271 8.11 -12.06 25.37
CA VAL A 271 6.71 -12.49 25.36
C VAL A 271 6.13 -12.20 23.98
N GLY A 272 5.50 -13.19 23.37
CA GLY A 272 4.77 -13.03 22.11
C GLY A 272 3.27 -13.08 22.35
N PHE A 273 2.54 -12.09 21.87
CA PHE A 273 1.09 -12.15 21.76
C PHE A 273 0.73 -12.65 20.37
N ILE A 274 -0.13 -13.66 20.32
CA ILE A 274 -0.58 -14.29 19.08
C ILE A 274 -2.05 -14.70 19.22
N ASP A 275 -2.85 -14.49 18.19
CA ASP A 275 -4.24 -14.93 18.19
C ASP A 275 -4.36 -16.41 17.79
N SER A 276 -5.38 -17.10 18.33
CA SER A 276 -5.63 -18.52 18.07
C SER A 276 -6.35 -18.78 16.74
N LYS A 277 -6.79 -17.71 16.05
CA LYS A 277 -7.36 -17.73 14.69
C LYS A 277 -6.31 -17.42 13.62
N GLY A 278 -5.13 -18.02 13.74
CA GLY A 278 -4.08 -17.91 12.74
C GLY A 278 -3.06 -19.02 12.90
N ILE A 279 -2.09 -19.04 12.00
CA ILE A 279 -0.99 -20.00 12.01
C ILE A 279 0.34 -19.28 11.80
N LEU A 280 1.40 -19.79 12.43
CA LEU A 280 2.76 -19.34 12.14
C LEU A 280 3.28 -19.96 10.84
N ASP A 281 4.09 -19.21 10.09
CA ASP A 281 4.89 -19.79 8.99
C ASP A 281 5.81 -20.91 9.51
N LYS A 282 6.16 -21.88 8.65
CA LYS A 282 7.04 -23.03 8.96
C LYS A 282 8.38 -22.62 9.58
N ASN A 283 8.90 -21.44 9.22
CA ASN A 283 10.21 -20.93 9.57
C ASN A 283 10.14 -19.74 10.57
N ALA A 284 8.95 -19.33 11.02
CA ALA A 284 8.75 -18.09 11.78
C ALA A 284 9.76 -17.88 12.93
N PHE A 285 9.92 -18.84 13.85
CA PHE A 285 10.87 -18.67 14.96
C PHE A 285 12.35 -18.80 14.57
N MET A 286 12.66 -19.44 13.45
CA MET A 286 14.01 -19.43 12.89
C MET A 286 14.35 -18.04 12.34
N GLU A 287 13.42 -17.39 11.65
CA GLU A 287 13.60 -16.03 11.15
C GLU A 287 13.65 -15.00 12.28
N ILE A 288 12.74 -15.09 13.26
CA ILE A 288 12.77 -14.27 14.48
C ILE A 288 14.13 -14.40 15.19
N SER A 289 14.71 -15.60 15.29
CA SER A 289 16.01 -15.80 15.94
C SER A 289 17.20 -15.16 15.22
N LYS A 290 17.06 -14.78 13.94
CA LYS A 290 18.09 -14.07 13.16
C LYS A 290 17.95 -12.55 13.29
N GLU A 291 16.72 -12.04 13.12
CA GLU A 291 16.45 -10.60 13.08
C GLU A 291 16.37 -9.98 14.50
N VAL A 292 15.89 -10.75 15.50
CA VAL A 292 15.63 -10.26 16.86
C VAL A 292 16.81 -10.56 17.78
N THR A 293 17.72 -9.60 17.87
CA THR A 293 18.86 -9.61 18.82
C THR A 293 18.50 -8.97 20.16
N ASN A 294 19.33 -9.15 21.20
CA ASN A 294 19.08 -8.74 22.59
C ASN A 294 18.73 -7.25 22.83
N ASN A 295 18.94 -6.38 21.83
CA ASN A 295 18.64 -4.95 21.91
C ASN A 295 17.23 -4.58 21.40
N VAL A 296 16.52 -5.51 20.78
CA VAL A 296 15.21 -5.27 20.19
C VAL A 296 14.12 -5.24 21.26
N GLU A 297 13.26 -4.22 21.22
CA GLU A 297 12.30 -3.94 22.29
C GLU A 297 10.91 -4.49 21.98
N CYS A 298 10.40 -4.17 20.79
CA CYS A 298 9.09 -4.54 20.27
C CYS A 298 9.23 -5.00 18.81
N VAL A 299 8.53 -6.06 18.40
CA VAL A 299 8.66 -6.68 17.07
C VAL A 299 7.30 -7.00 16.48
N TYR A 300 7.11 -6.65 15.22
CA TYR A 300 5.96 -7.07 14.42
C TYR A 300 6.39 -7.52 13.02
N PHE A 301 5.48 -8.22 12.35
CA PHE A 301 5.76 -9.01 11.15
C PHE A 301 4.76 -8.68 10.05
N ASP A 302 5.12 -8.93 8.79
CA ASP A 302 4.12 -8.98 7.73
C ASP A 302 3.17 -10.17 7.94
N GLU A 303 1.96 -10.05 7.41
CA GLU A 303 0.90 -11.05 7.54
C GLU A 303 0.13 -11.20 6.23
N ASP A 304 -0.56 -12.31 6.06
CA ASP A 304 -1.49 -12.54 4.96
C ASP A 304 -2.77 -13.22 5.46
N ILE A 305 -3.63 -13.67 4.54
CA ILE A 305 -4.83 -14.43 4.86
C ILE A 305 -4.65 -15.89 4.42
N TYR A 306 -4.81 -16.81 5.37
CA TYR A 306 -4.90 -18.25 5.12
C TYR A 306 -6.35 -18.71 5.08
N ASP A 307 -6.75 -19.27 3.94
CA ASP A 307 -8.05 -19.88 3.77
C ASP A 307 -8.01 -21.34 4.26
N VAL A 308 -8.56 -21.56 5.45
CA VAL A 308 -8.56 -22.87 6.13
C VAL A 308 -9.36 -23.93 5.36
N GLU A 309 -10.22 -23.55 4.41
CA GLU A 309 -11.00 -24.48 3.58
C GLU A 309 -10.24 -24.91 2.33
N SER A 310 -9.68 -23.97 1.56
CA SER A 310 -8.95 -24.26 0.32
C SER A 310 -7.45 -24.53 0.51
N GLY A 311 -6.87 -24.18 1.66
CA GLY A 311 -5.44 -24.23 1.94
C GLY A 311 -4.65 -23.09 1.28
N GLU A 312 -5.33 -22.02 0.85
CA GLU A 312 -4.76 -20.91 0.08
C GLU A 312 -4.14 -19.82 0.96
N LEU A 313 -3.00 -19.28 0.53
CA LEU A 313 -2.51 -17.99 1.00
C LEU A 313 -2.85 -16.87 -0.01
N LYS A 314 -3.39 -15.75 0.49
CA LYS A 314 -3.82 -14.59 -0.31
C LYS A 314 -3.72 -13.29 0.49
N GLU A 315 -3.85 -12.17 -0.23
CA GLU A 315 -3.91 -10.81 0.36
C GLU A 315 -2.72 -10.50 1.31
N PRO A 316 -1.46 -10.53 0.82
CA PRO A 316 -0.30 -10.14 1.61
C PRO A 316 -0.40 -8.68 2.05
N LYS A 317 -0.15 -8.46 3.34
CA LYS A 317 -0.09 -7.14 3.98
C LYS A 317 1.36 -6.81 4.28
N PHE A 318 2.02 -6.22 3.29
CA PHE A 318 3.39 -5.72 3.38
C PHE A 318 3.40 -4.38 4.11
N LYS A 319 3.68 -4.41 5.41
CA LYS A 319 3.61 -3.27 6.32
C LYS A 319 4.86 -2.38 6.18
N PRO A 320 4.77 -1.07 6.42
CA PRO A 320 5.95 -0.21 6.56
C PRO A 320 6.65 -0.44 7.91
N ASN A 321 7.83 0.17 8.11
CA ASN A 321 8.33 0.41 9.47
C ASN A 321 7.39 1.36 10.23
N PHE A 322 7.65 1.53 11.53
CA PHE A 322 6.68 2.09 12.46
C PHE A 322 6.24 3.52 12.10
N SER A 323 4.99 3.65 11.65
CA SER A 323 4.27 4.91 11.48
C SER A 323 3.23 5.05 12.59
N ILE A 324 3.35 6.11 13.41
CA ILE A 324 2.38 6.41 14.47
C ILE A 324 1.04 6.88 13.90
N ASP A 325 1.06 7.67 12.83
CA ASP A 325 -0.19 8.19 12.26
C ASP A 325 -0.93 7.14 11.44
N MET A 326 -0.23 6.20 10.80
CA MET A 326 -0.86 4.98 10.28
C MET A 326 -1.44 4.14 11.42
N LEU A 327 -0.73 3.97 12.55
CA LEU A 327 -1.23 3.20 13.70
C LEU A 327 -2.50 3.83 14.27
N ARG A 328 -2.55 5.17 14.34
CA ARG A 328 -3.73 5.93 14.76
C ARG A 328 -4.90 5.84 13.79
N SER A 329 -4.66 5.60 12.51
CA SER A 329 -5.73 5.36 11.54
C SER A 329 -6.18 3.90 11.47
N ILE A 330 -5.30 2.92 11.65
CA ILE A 330 -5.64 1.49 11.61
C ILE A 330 -4.62 0.65 12.39
N ASN A 331 -5.06 -0.43 13.02
CA ASN A 331 -4.17 -1.37 13.74
C ASN A 331 -3.36 -2.27 12.77
N TYR A 332 -2.50 -1.66 11.94
CA TYR A 332 -1.70 -2.37 10.92
C TYR A 332 -0.61 -3.27 11.52
N ILE A 333 -0.20 -3.06 12.78
CA ILE A 333 0.76 -3.93 13.48
C ILE A 333 0.21 -5.36 13.53
N GLY A 334 -1.10 -5.52 13.73
CA GLY A 334 -1.79 -6.80 13.64
C GLY A 334 -1.77 -7.62 14.93
N LYS A 335 -1.94 -8.94 14.80
CA LYS A 335 -2.23 -9.85 15.91
C LYS A 335 -1.03 -10.66 16.42
N PHE A 336 0.04 -10.77 15.65
CA PHE A 336 1.29 -11.41 16.09
C PHE A 336 2.36 -10.36 16.38
N PHE A 337 2.77 -10.27 17.65
CA PHE A 337 3.64 -9.22 18.15
C PHE A 337 4.52 -9.76 19.28
N ILE A 338 5.80 -9.43 19.29
CA ILE A 338 6.76 -9.86 20.33
C ILE A 338 7.32 -8.64 21.06
N ILE A 339 7.48 -8.75 22.38
CA ILE A 339 8.00 -7.70 23.26
C ILE A 339 8.98 -8.27 24.27
N ARG A 340 10.03 -7.51 24.60
CA ARG A 340 11.00 -7.90 25.64
C ARG A 340 10.32 -7.91 27.03
N SER A 341 10.51 -8.98 27.79
CA SER A 341 9.76 -9.26 29.02
C SER A 341 9.94 -8.22 30.12
N ASP A 342 11.10 -7.55 30.20
CA ASP A 342 11.34 -6.48 31.18
C ASP A 342 10.53 -5.21 30.85
N ILE A 343 10.39 -4.88 29.57
CA ILE A 343 9.58 -3.75 29.07
C ILE A 343 8.11 -4.03 29.37
N LEU A 344 7.64 -5.23 29.02
CA LEU A 344 6.28 -5.64 29.30
C LEU A 344 5.98 -5.52 30.81
N LYS A 345 6.85 -6.05 31.68
CA LYS A 345 6.73 -5.95 33.16
C LYS A 345 6.76 -4.51 33.70
N LYS A 346 7.43 -3.57 33.03
CA LYS A 346 7.43 -2.15 33.41
C LYS A 346 6.07 -1.50 33.12
N ILE A 347 5.54 -1.68 31.92
CA ILE A 347 4.22 -1.14 31.51
C ILE A 347 3.06 -1.87 32.20
N ASN A 348 3.26 -3.14 32.58
CA ASN A 348 2.31 -4.03 33.26
C ASN A 348 1.57 -3.37 34.44
N LYS A 349 2.22 -2.43 35.13
CA LYS A 349 1.68 -1.80 36.34
C LYS A 349 0.56 -0.77 36.09
N SER A 350 0.35 -0.35 34.84
CA SER A 350 -0.66 0.65 34.41
C SER A 350 -1.59 0.09 33.33
N PHE A 351 -2.08 -1.12 33.56
CA PHE A 351 -2.54 -2.02 32.50
C PHE A 351 -3.84 -1.61 31.79
N PRO A 352 -4.04 -2.03 30.52
CA PRO A 352 -5.29 -1.80 29.80
C PRO A 352 -6.52 -2.43 30.47
N LYS A 353 -7.59 -1.65 30.62
CA LYS A 353 -8.94 -2.12 30.98
C LYS A 353 -9.52 -3.11 29.95
N TYR A 354 -8.99 -3.09 28.72
CA TYR A 354 -9.49 -3.80 27.54
C TYR A 354 -8.52 -4.87 27.01
N PHE A 355 -7.58 -5.35 27.83
CA PHE A 355 -6.61 -6.34 27.38
C PHE A 355 -7.28 -7.64 26.87
N VAL A 356 -6.54 -8.40 26.05
CA VAL A 356 -6.86 -9.74 25.51
C VAL A 356 -7.55 -9.81 24.13
N TYR A 357 -7.97 -8.72 23.45
CA TYR A 357 -8.62 -8.83 22.12
C TYR A 357 -7.88 -8.25 20.90
N ASP A 358 -7.08 -7.18 21.05
CA ASP A 358 -6.50 -6.49 19.87
C ASP A 358 -5.08 -5.92 20.05
N ASN A 359 -4.48 -6.04 21.24
CA ASN A 359 -3.18 -5.44 21.62
C ASN A 359 -3.04 -3.91 21.38
N TYR A 360 -4.03 -3.24 20.79
CA TYR A 360 -3.94 -1.87 20.29
C TYR A 360 -3.60 -0.84 21.39
N ASP A 361 -4.17 -0.97 22.59
CA ASP A 361 -3.81 -0.11 23.75
C ASP A 361 -2.39 -0.39 24.26
N LEU A 362 -1.88 -1.63 24.11
CA LEU A 362 -0.49 -1.94 24.43
C LEU A 362 0.45 -1.25 23.43
N TYR A 363 0.13 -1.26 22.13
CA TYR A 363 0.94 -0.58 21.11
C TYR A 363 1.03 0.93 21.38
N PHE A 364 -0.09 1.58 21.72
CA PHE A 364 -0.07 2.98 22.13
C PHE A 364 0.73 3.22 23.42
N LYS A 365 0.56 2.40 24.46
CA LYS A 365 1.33 2.53 25.71
C LYS A 365 2.83 2.33 25.54
N LEU A 366 3.25 1.47 24.61
CA LEU A 366 4.67 1.29 24.26
C LEU A 366 5.24 2.56 23.61
N TYR A 367 4.52 3.12 22.63
CA TYR A 367 4.88 4.37 21.98
C TYR A 367 4.90 5.56 22.97
N GLU A 368 3.88 5.68 23.83
CA GLU A 368 3.77 6.70 24.89
C GLU A 368 4.96 6.69 25.87
N ASN A 369 5.57 5.52 26.08
CA ASN A 369 6.74 5.35 26.95
C ASN A 369 8.08 5.36 26.17
N GLY A 370 8.05 5.69 24.87
CA GLY A 370 9.25 5.86 24.04
C GLY A 370 9.94 4.57 23.58
N TYR A 371 9.28 3.41 23.69
CA TYR A 371 9.85 2.13 23.25
C TYR A 371 9.82 1.99 21.72
N LYS A 372 10.88 1.41 21.16
CA LYS A 372 11.08 1.29 19.72
C LYS A 372 10.44 0.03 19.15
N PHE A 373 9.80 0.19 18.00
CA PHE A 373 9.23 -0.89 17.22
C PHE A 373 10.16 -1.26 16.07
N THR A 374 10.45 -2.56 15.95
CA THR A 374 11.19 -3.15 14.84
C THR A 374 10.22 -3.94 13.98
N HIS A 375 10.20 -3.65 12.68
CA HIS A 375 9.50 -4.47 11.70
C HIS A 375 10.45 -5.56 11.20
N VAL A 376 9.94 -6.78 11.09
CA VAL A 376 10.56 -7.84 10.31
C VAL A 376 9.70 -8.03 9.06
N SER A 377 10.20 -7.58 7.92
CA SER A 377 9.50 -7.58 6.62
C SER A 377 9.45 -8.98 5.98
N LYS A 378 8.94 -9.95 6.74
CA LYS A 378 8.70 -11.34 6.33
C LYS A 378 7.30 -11.74 6.79
N VAL A 379 6.59 -12.49 5.95
CA VAL A 379 5.25 -12.99 6.26
C VAL A 379 5.37 -14.19 7.21
N LEU A 380 5.33 -13.93 8.52
CA LEU A 380 5.57 -14.95 9.55
C LEU A 380 4.28 -15.42 10.25
N TYR A 381 3.14 -14.82 9.91
CA TYR A 381 1.84 -15.14 10.49
C TYR A 381 0.73 -15.03 9.45
N HIS A 382 -0.07 -16.08 9.33
CA HIS A 382 -1.17 -16.18 8.38
C HIS A 382 -2.51 -16.17 9.13
N ILE A 383 -3.39 -15.24 8.77
CA ILE A 383 -4.67 -15.03 9.47
C ILE A 383 -5.71 -16.00 8.94
N CYS A 384 -6.28 -16.82 9.82
CA CYS A 384 -7.51 -17.56 9.53
C CYS A 384 -8.70 -16.58 9.62
N LYS A 385 -9.71 -16.83 8.78
CA LYS A 385 -10.84 -15.92 8.48
C LYS A 385 -11.57 -15.32 9.71
N ASP A 386 -12.20 -14.16 9.51
CA ASP A 386 -13.06 -13.45 10.46
C ASP A 386 -12.40 -13.07 11.80
N ASN A 387 -11.40 -12.21 11.66
CA ASN A 387 -10.79 -11.49 12.77
C ASN A 387 -11.06 -9.98 12.69
N ILE A 388 -12.34 -9.61 12.57
CA ILE A 388 -12.80 -8.22 12.69
C ILE A 388 -12.45 -7.75 14.11
N SER A 389 -11.40 -6.94 14.22
CA SER A 389 -11.15 -6.11 15.40
C SER A 389 -12.42 -5.30 15.66
N ASN A 390 -12.92 -5.31 16.90
CA ASN A 390 -14.10 -4.52 17.22
C ASN A 390 -13.74 -3.03 17.10
N ILE A 391 -14.02 -2.44 15.94
CA ILE A 391 -13.61 -1.07 15.61
C ILE A 391 -14.19 -0.04 16.59
N LYS A 392 -15.28 -0.38 17.28
CA LYS A 392 -15.85 0.43 18.38
C LYS A 392 -14.97 0.42 19.63
N ASP A 393 -14.37 -0.73 19.98
CA ASP A 393 -13.38 -0.80 21.07
C ASP A 393 -12.08 -0.12 20.64
N GLY A 394 -11.66 -0.27 19.38
CA GLY A 394 -10.51 0.43 18.81
C GLY A 394 -10.66 1.95 18.86
N LYS A 395 -11.86 2.49 18.59
CA LYS A 395 -12.18 3.91 18.77
C LYS A 395 -11.97 4.35 20.22
N ILE A 396 -12.49 3.61 21.19
CA ILE A 396 -12.36 3.93 22.63
C ILE A 396 -10.88 3.93 23.05
N ILE A 397 -10.12 2.91 22.62
CA ILE A 397 -8.67 2.81 22.87
C ILE A 397 -7.91 4.01 22.29
N LEU A 398 -8.27 4.45 21.08
CA LEU A 398 -7.64 5.59 20.42
C LEU A 398 -7.99 6.91 21.12
N GLU A 399 -9.25 7.09 21.56
CA GLU A 399 -9.65 8.25 22.37
C GLU A 399 -8.93 8.28 23.74
N GLU A 400 -8.74 7.11 24.38
CA GLU A 400 -7.92 7.00 25.60
C GLU A 400 -6.44 7.31 25.33
N HIS A 401 -5.85 6.85 24.21
CA HIS A 401 -4.47 7.19 23.81
C HIS A 401 -4.29 8.70 23.66
N LEU A 402 -5.14 9.35 22.85
CA LEU A 402 -5.06 10.79 22.57
C LEU A 402 -5.20 11.63 23.85
N SER A 403 -6.09 11.21 24.76
CA SER A 403 -6.23 11.80 26.10
C SER A 403 -4.96 11.67 26.94
N ARG A 404 -4.31 10.49 26.99
CA ARG A 404 -3.07 10.27 27.75
C ARG A 404 -1.91 11.15 27.29
N ILE A 405 -1.83 11.45 25.99
CA ILE A 405 -0.80 12.34 25.42
C ILE A 405 -1.22 13.81 25.32
N ASN A 406 -2.37 14.18 25.91
CA ASN A 406 -2.92 15.54 25.91
C ASN A 406 -3.16 16.13 24.51
N LEU A 407 -3.59 15.31 23.55
CA LEU A 407 -4.08 15.76 22.25
C LEU A 407 -5.61 15.81 22.28
N ASP A 408 -6.18 17.02 22.29
CA ASP A 408 -7.62 17.23 22.18
C ASP A 408 -8.09 16.95 20.75
N ALA A 409 -8.95 15.94 20.60
CA ALA A 409 -9.41 15.46 19.30
C ALA A 409 -10.69 14.64 19.38
N LYS A 410 -11.41 14.57 18.26
CA LYS A 410 -12.53 13.66 18.04
C LYS A 410 -12.11 12.54 17.10
N VAL A 411 -12.51 11.31 17.43
CA VAL A 411 -12.28 10.13 16.58
C VAL A 411 -13.59 9.76 15.88
N SER A 412 -13.51 9.56 14.57
CA SER A 412 -14.61 9.04 13.74
C SER A 412 -14.21 7.71 13.12
N ILE A 413 -15.17 6.78 13.04
CA ILE A 413 -15.03 5.53 12.29
C ILE A 413 -15.42 5.78 10.83
N CYS A 414 -14.59 5.34 9.90
CA CYS A 414 -14.79 5.49 8.47
C CYS A 414 -14.91 4.10 7.84
N LYS A 415 -16.01 3.87 7.10
CA LYS A 415 -16.33 2.63 6.38
C LYS A 415 -16.33 1.35 7.23
N ASP A 416 -16.41 1.47 8.55
CA ASP A 416 -16.18 0.38 9.51
C ASP A 416 -14.79 -0.31 9.38
N GLU A 417 -13.81 0.37 8.76
CA GLU A 417 -12.48 -0.16 8.47
C GLU A 417 -11.34 0.61 9.18
N PHE A 418 -11.43 1.94 9.24
CA PHE A 418 -10.34 2.80 9.76
C PHE A 418 -10.86 4.02 10.54
N PHE A 419 -9.94 4.74 11.19
CA PHE A 419 -10.21 5.94 11.97
C PHE A 419 -9.75 7.22 11.26
N ARG A 420 -10.60 8.25 11.29
CA ARG A 420 -10.22 9.65 11.04
C ARG A 420 -10.19 10.40 12.37
N ILE A 421 -9.08 11.10 12.62
CA ILE A 421 -8.92 11.97 13.78
C ILE A 421 -9.11 13.42 13.33
N LEU A 422 -9.89 14.18 14.09
CA LEU A 422 -10.09 15.61 13.95
C LEU A 422 -9.57 16.27 15.24
N TYR A 423 -8.33 16.76 15.21
CA TYR A 423 -7.76 17.49 16.35
C TYR A 423 -8.38 18.88 16.45
N SER A 424 -8.59 19.38 17.67
CA SER A 424 -8.98 20.78 17.89
C SER A 424 -7.87 21.70 17.41
N ILE A 425 -8.19 22.68 16.57
CA ILE A 425 -7.22 23.60 15.96
C ILE A 425 -7.21 24.98 16.65
N ASN A 426 -6.03 25.58 16.73
CA ASN A 426 -5.87 26.98 17.14
C ASN A 426 -5.95 27.90 15.90
N SER A 427 -6.67 29.02 16.01
CA SER A 427 -6.81 29.99 14.90
C SER A 427 -5.57 30.88 14.73
N LYS A 428 -4.46 30.29 14.26
CA LYS A 428 -3.22 31.00 13.94
C LYS A 428 -3.18 31.45 12.47
N LYS A 429 -2.44 32.53 12.17
CA LYS A 429 -2.33 33.05 10.81
C LYS A 429 -1.56 32.04 9.93
N VAL A 430 -2.06 31.81 8.71
CA VAL A 430 -1.41 31.02 7.67
C VAL A 430 -0.94 31.94 6.55
N SER A 431 0.28 31.75 6.03
CA SER A 431 0.76 32.42 4.84
C SER A 431 0.85 31.43 3.68
N ILE A 432 0.06 31.66 2.63
CA ILE A 432 0.08 30.87 1.40
C ILE A 432 1.04 31.57 0.43
N ILE A 433 2.14 30.92 0.09
CA ILE A 433 3.17 31.42 -0.81
C ILE A 433 2.92 30.84 -2.20
N ILE A 434 2.78 31.72 -3.21
CA ILE A 434 2.49 31.34 -4.61
C ILE A 434 3.51 32.01 -5.53
N PRO A 435 4.62 31.33 -5.90
CA PRO A 435 5.49 31.77 -7.00
C PRO A 435 4.70 31.85 -8.31
N ASN A 436 4.82 32.95 -9.05
CA ASN A 436 4.17 33.11 -10.35
C ASN A 436 5.10 33.73 -11.39
N LYS A 437 4.90 33.28 -12.64
CA LYS A 437 5.36 33.93 -13.86
C LYS A 437 4.30 33.76 -14.95
N ASP A 438 3.80 34.89 -15.46
CA ASP A 438 2.81 34.97 -16.55
C ASP A 438 1.59 34.03 -16.33
N ASN A 439 0.94 33.61 -17.41
CA ASN A 439 -0.13 32.59 -17.42
C ASN A 439 -1.31 32.92 -16.50
N LEU A 440 -1.88 34.10 -16.75
CA LEU A 440 -2.98 34.71 -16.01
C LEU A 440 -4.12 33.75 -15.65
N GLU A 441 -4.64 32.95 -16.57
CA GLU A 441 -5.82 32.12 -16.31
C GLU A 441 -5.54 30.97 -15.33
N VAL A 442 -4.30 30.46 -15.29
CA VAL A 442 -3.87 29.45 -14.32
C VAL A 442 -3.79 30.07 -12.91
N LEU A 443 -3.07 31.18 -12.75
CA LEU A 443 -3.01 31.90 -11.47
C LEU A 443 -4.40 32.35 -11.00
N ARG A 444 -5.21 32.89 -11.91
CA ARG A 444 -6.59 33.33 -11.65
C ARG A 444 -7.43 32.17 -11.15
N THR A 445 -7.26 30.96 -11.70
CA THR A 445 -7.98 29.76 -11.24
C THR A 445 -7.54 29.36 -9.83
N CYS A 446 -6.24 29.36 -9.56
CA CYS A 446 -5.69 29.08 -8.22
C CYS A 446 -6.24 30.06 -7.18
N ILE A 447 -6.01 31.37 -7.35
CA ILE A 447 -6.46 32.41 -6.41
C ILE A 447 -7.98 32.38 -6.21
N ASN A 448 -8.77 32.26 -7.30
CA ASN A 448 -10.22 32.15 -7.17
C ASN A 448 -10.67 30.90 -6.42
N SER A 449 -9.99 29.77 -6.60
CA SER A 449 -10.33 28.53 -5.88
C SER A 449 -10.07 28.68 -4.37
N ILE A 450 -8.95 29.31 -3.98
CA ILE A 450 -8.64 29.64 -2.59
C ILE A 450 -9.71 30.59 -2.01
N LEU A 451 -9.98 31.73 -2.66
CA LEU A 451 -10.90 32.74 -2.16
C LEU A 451 -12.35 32.25 -2.06
N LYS A 452 -12.80 31.39 -2.98
CA LYS A 452 -14.21 30.93 -3.05
C LYS A 452 -14.49 29.67 -2.23
N LYS A 453 -13.50 28.79 -2.04
CA LYS A 453 -13.72 27.46 -1.42
C LYS A 453 -13.16 27.35 0.00
N THR A 454 -12.11 28.10 0.36
CA THR A 454 -11.45 27.95 1.68
C THR A 454 -12.36 28.41 2.82
N THR A 455 -12.64 27.55 3.80
CA THR A 455 -13.46 27.88 4.97
C THR A 455 -12.66 28.59 6.08
N TYR A 456 -11.37 28.30 6.21
CA TYR A 456 -10.52 28.96 7.19
C TYR A 456 -10.38 30.46 6.88
N THR A 457 -10.47 31.32 7.90
CA THR A 457 -10.54 32.77 7.69
C THR A 457 -9.20 33.48 7.87
N ASN A 458 -8.34 33.01 8.78
CA ASN A 458 -7.11 33.67 9.21
C ASN A 458 -5.90 33.31 8.33
N TYR A 459 -5.94 33.70 7.05
CA TYR A 459 -4.85 33.49 6.11
C TYR A 459 -4.51 34.77 5.32
N GLU A 460 -3.28 34.82 4.80
CA GLU A 460 -2.86 35.71 3.72
C GLU A 460 -2.37 34.90 2.52
N ILE A 461 -2.44 35.48 1.33
CA ILE A 461 -1.84 34.98 0.09
C ILE A 461 -0.72 35.94 -0.28
N ILE A 462 0.46 35.40 -0.57
CA ILE A 462 1.63 36.15 -1.05
C ILE A 462 1.97 35.58 -2.42
N VAL A 463 1.58 36.32 -3.46
CA VAL A 463 2.00 36.04 -4.83
C VAL A 463 3.41 36.60 -5.00
N VAL A 464 4.34 35.75 -5.41
CA VAL A 464 5.75 36.10 -5.59
C VAL A 464 6.00 36.19 -7.08
N GLU A 465 6.01 37.41 -7.59
CA GLU A 465 6.25 37.71 -8.99
C GLU A 465 7.73 37.52 -9.33
N ASN A 466 8.00 36.74 -10.38
CA ASN A 466 9.35 36.57 -10.93
C ASN A 466 9.36 36.52 -12.47
N ASN A 467 9.84 37.60 -13.09
CA ASN A 467 10.15 37.71 -14.52
C ASN A 467 8.96 37.54 -15.49
N SER A 468 7.74 37.91 -15.10
CA SER A 468 6.58 38.05 -15.99
C SER A 468 6.79 39.15 -17.03
N ILE A 469 6.18 39.00 -18.20
CA ILE A 469 6.23 39.95 -19.32
C ILE A 469 4.86 40.30 -19.90
N GLU A 470 3.82 39.51 -19.61
CA GLU A 470 2.46 39.73 -20.10
C GLU A 470 1.79 40.90 -19.37
N LYS A 471 1.27 41.87 -20.13
CA LYS A 471 0.63 43.08 -19.58
C LYS A 471 -0.60 42.73 -18.72
N GLU A 472 -1.34 41.73 -19.17
CA GLU A 472 -2.53 41.19 -18.56
C GLU A 472 -2.24 40.59 -17.17
N THR A 473 -1.03 40.05 -16.95
CA THR A 473 -0.57 39.54 -15.65
C THR A 473 -0.38 40.68 -14.65
N PHE A 474 0.26 41.78 -15.06
CA PHE A 474 0.43 42.97 -14.20
C PHE A 474 -0.90 43.69 -13.92
N GLU A 475 -1.80 43.79 -14.91
CA GLU A 475 -3.16 44.33 -14.70
C GLU A 475 -3.96 43.49 -13.69
N TYR A 476 -3.79 42.17 -13.71
CA TYR A 476 -4.41 41.30 -12.72
C TYR A 476 -3.76 41.43 -11.35
N TYR A 477 -2.44 41.58 -11.25
CA TYR A 477 -1.75 41.88 -10.00
C TYR A 477 -2.29 43.16 -9.35
N ASP A 478 -2.50 44.22 -10.12
CA ASP A 478 -3.08 45.46 -9.60
C ASP A 478 -4.54 45.27 -9.13
N THR A 479 -5.31 44.41 -9.81
CA THR A 479 -6.66 44.04 -9.38
C THR A 479 -6.68 43.24 -8.07
N ILE A 480 -5.80 42.24 -7.90
CA ILE A 480 -5.82 41.39 -6.69
C ILE A 480 -5.20 42.08 -5.46
N LYS A 481 -4.34 43.09 -5.64
CA LYS A 481 -3.81 43.92 -4.54
C LYS A 481 -4.90 44.69 -3.77
N GLU A 482 -6.08 44.90 -4.37
CA GLU A 482 -7.24 45.51 -3.70
C GLU A 482 -7.93 44.58 -2.69
N ILE A 483 -7.57 43.28 -2.67
CA ILE A 483 -8.13 42.29 -1.75
C ILE A 483 -7.26 42.23 -0.49
N ASP A 484 -7.79 42.64 0.67
CA ASP A 484 -7.09 42.73 1.98
C ASP A 484 -6.22 41.52 2.38
N LYS A 485 -6.50 40.33 1.85
CA LYS A 485 -5.75 39.10 2.13
C LYS A 485 -4.56 38.85 1.21
N ILE A 486 -4.41 39.60 0.12
CA ILE A 486 -3.45 39.31 -0.95
C ILE A 486 -2.36 40.38 -0.96
N ARG A 487 -1.10 39.92 -1.01
CA ARG A 487 0.06 40.74 -1.32
C ARG A 487 0.72 40.19 -2.58
N VAL A 488 1.16 41.09 -3.46
CA VAL A 488 2.07 40.75 -4.56
C VAL A 488 3.42 41.36 -4.20
N ILE A 489 4.47 40.54 -4.17
CA ILE A 489 5.86 40.95 -3.93
C ILE A 489 6.72 40.52 -5.10
N GLU A 490 7.79 41.25 -5.38
CA GLU A 490 8.68 41.02 -6.52
C GLU A 490 9.98 40.35 -6.04
N PHE A 491 10.42 39.31 -6.75
CA PHE A 491 11.74 38.69 -6.55
C PHE A 491 12.63 39.00 -7.76
N ASP A 492 13.57 39.93 -7.58
CA ASP A 492 14.57 40.31 -8.57
C ASP A 492 15.69 39.26 -8.61
N GLY A 493 15.69 38.43 -9.66
CA GLY A 493 16.67 37.36 -9.86
C GLY A 493 16.24 36.30 -10.87
N GLU A 494 17.18 35.42 -11.22
CA GLU A 494 16.89 34.20 -12.00
C GLU A 494 15.87 33.30 -11.29
N PHE A 495 15.09 32.55 -12.06
CA PHE A 495 14.14 31.59 -11.49
C PHE A 495 14.87 30.52 -10.66
N ASN A 496 14.54 30.50 -9.37
CA ASN A 496 14.98 29.50 -8.40
C ASN A 496 13.83 29.30 -7.42
N TYR A 497 13.09 28.20 -7.55
CA TYR A 497 11.91 27.92 -6.74
C TYR A 497 12.22 27.96 -5.23
N SER A 498 13.38 27.44 -4.84
CA SER A 498 13.82 27.44 -3.45
C SER A 498 14.07 28.86 -2.92
N ALA A 499 14.83 29.69 -3.66
CA ALA A 499 15.14 31.05 -3.24
C ALA A 499 13.90 31.97 -3.23
N ILE A 500 13.01 31.84 -4.24
CA ILE A 500 11.75 32.59 -4.33
C ILE A 500 10.86 32.30 -3.11
N ASN A 501 10.74 31.02 -2.72
CA ASN A 501 9.97 30.64 -1.54
C ASN A 501 10.65 31.06 -0.23
N ASN A 502 11.98 30.89 -0.10
CA ASN A 502 12.73 31.36 1.07
C ASN A 502 12.48 32.87 1.32
N PHE A 503 12.70 33.70 0.30
CA PHE A 503 12.45 35.14 0.32
C PHE A 503 11.01 35.46 0.76
N ALA A 504 10.01 34.82 0.15
CA ALA A 504 8.62 35.09 0.47
C ALA A 504 8.24 34.64 1.89
N VAL A 505 8.86 33.57 2.41
CA VAL A 505 8.70 33.15 3.81
C VAL A 505 9.24 34.20 4.78
N GLU A 506 10.36 34.86 4.48
CA GLU A 506 10.87 35.99 5.28
C GLU A 506 9.89 37.18 5.29
N GLN A 507 9.22 37.47 4.16
CA GLN A 507 8.23 38.55 4.04
C GLN A 507 6.83 38.21 4.59
N SER A 508 6.63 36.98 5.08
CA SER A 508 5.33 36.45 5.51
C SER A 508 5.11 36.52 7.02
N GLN A 509 3.85 36.55 7.47
CA GLN A 509 3.49 36.78 8.88
C GLN A 509 2.83 35.58 9.57
N GLY A 510 2.54 34.50 8.84
CA GLY A 510 1.88 33.30 9.34
C GLY A 510 2.76 32.47 10.28
N GLU A 511 2.15 31.82 11.25
CA GLU A 511 2.79 30.81 12.09
C GLU A 511 2.96 29.47 11.35
N TYR A 512 2.07 29.24 10.38
CA TYR A 512 2.18 28.18 9.38
C TYR A 512 2.41 28.79 8.00
N ILE A 513 3.32 28.17 7.25
CA ILE A 513 3.61 28.43 5.85
C ILE A 513 2.90 27.36 5.02
N VAL A 514 2.27 27.75 3.91
CA VAL A 514 1.89 26.82 2.85
C VAL A 514 2.71 27.20 1.62
N LEU A 515 3.52 26.25 1.11
CA LEU A 515 4.08 26.36 -0.24
C LEU A 515 3.02 25.82 -1.21
N LEU A 516 2.69 26.61 -2.23
CA LEU A 516 1.61 26.32 -3.16
C LEU A 516 2.01 26.73 -4.59
N ASN A 517 1.94 25.80 -5.55
CA ASN A 517 2.16 26.17 -6.95
C ASN A 517 0.97 26.97 -7.51
N ASN A 518 1.24 27.84 -8.49
CA ASN A 518 0.22 28.66 -9.16
C ASN A 518 -0.80 27.86 -10.00
N ASP A 519 -0.52 26.57 -10.28
CA ASP A 519 -1.35 25.65 -11.07
C ASP A 519 -2.12 24.62 -10.23
N ILE A 520 -2.38 24.95 -8.97
CA ILE A 520 -3.25 24.20 -8.05
C ILE A 520 -4.68 24.75 -8.05
N GLU A 521 -5.67 23.87 -8.19
CA GLU A 521 -7.08 24.16 -7.88
C GLU A 521 -7.51 23.46 -6.58
N ILE A 522 -7.88 24.26 -5.57
CA ILE A 522 -8.47 23.75 -4.32
C ILE A 522 -9.79 23.04 -4.63
N ILE A 523 -10.04 21.83 -4.10
CA ILE A 523 -11.39 21.21 -4.12
C ILE A 523 -11.95 20.84 -2.75
N THR A 524 -11.10 20.57 -1.75
CA THR A 524 -11.50 20.47 -0.33
C THR A 524 -11.71 21.86 0.30
N PRO A 525 -12.91 22.21 0.81
CA PRO A 525 -13.15 23.52 1.43
C PRO A 525 -12.36 23.76 2.73
N ASP A 526 -12.32 22.75 3.60
CA ASP A 526 -11.69 22.74 4.92
C ASP A 526 -10.20 22.33 4.88
N TRP A 527 -9.51 22.61 3.76
CA TRP A 527 -8.16 22.11 3.51
C TRP A 527 -7.12 22.64 4.51
N ILE A 528 -7.20 23.93 4.87
CA ILE A 528 -6.29 24.55 5.84
C ILE A 528 -6.49 23.93 7.22
N GLU A 529 -7.74 23.75 7.65
CA GLU A 529 -8.10 23.11 8.91
C GLU A 529 -7.54 21.67 8.99
N ASN A 530 -7.70 20.90 7.90
CA ASN A 530 -7.18 19.53 7.79
C ASN A 530 -5.64 19.46 7.74
N MET A 531 -4.94 20.53 7.33
CA MET A 531 -3.48 20.61 7.44
C MET A 531 -3.02 21.06 8.83
N ILE A 532 -3.61 22.15 9.38
CA ILE A 532 -3.26 22.69 10.71
C ILE A 532 -3.42 21.64 11.80
N GLN A 533 -4.47 20.80 11.75
CA GLN A 533 -4.70 19.77 12.77
C GLN A 533 -3.52 18.81 12.97
N TYR A 534 -2.70 18.61 11.93
CA TYR A 534 -1.44 17.87 12.02
C TYR A 534 -0.23 18.80 12.25
N ALA A 535 -0.11 19.90 11.49
CA ALA A 535 1.05 20.80 11.53
C ALA A 535 1.24 21.51 12.89
N GLN A 536 0.19 21.62 13.70
CA GLN A 536 0.28 22.18 15.06
C GLN A 536 0.94 21.25 16.09
N ARG A 537 1.06 19.95 15.78
CA ARG A 537 1.65 18.98 16.71
C ARG A 537 3.16 19.15 16.76
N LYS A 538 3.74 19.04 17.96
CA LYS A 538 5.18 19.24 18.20
C LYS A 538 6.08 18.20 17.50
N ASP A 539 5.53 17.04 17.15
CA ASP A 539 6.22 15.95 16.47
C ASP A 539 6.12 16.02 14.94
N VAL A 540 5.32 16.91 14.37
CA VAL A 540 5.10 17.05 12.92
C VAL A 540 5.85 18.26 12.36
N GLY A 541 6.59 18.06 11.28
CA GLY A 541 7.30 19.13 10.57
C GLY A 541 6.56 19.63 9.33
N ILE A 542 6.07 18.70 8.50
CA ILE A 542 5.40 18.98 7.22
C ILE A 542 4.11 18.17 7.09
N VAL A 543 3.08 18.76 6.48
CA VAL A 543 1.83 18.10 6.08
C VAL A 543 1.58 18.29 4.58
N GLY A 544 1.43 17.19 3.84
CA GLY A 544 1.11 17.19 2.40
C GLY A 544 -0.32 16.73 2.09
N ALA A 545 -0.78 17.04 0.87
CA ALA A 545 -2.11 16.72 0.34
C ALA A 545 -2.13 15.48 -0.57
N LYS A 546 -3.32 15.03 -0.98
CA LYS A 546 -3.53 14.14 -2.13
C LYS A 546 -3.86 14.99 -3.36
N LEU A 547 -3.09 14.85 -4.43
CA LEU A 547 -3.24 15.64 -5.66
C LEU A 547 -3.72 14.77 -6.82
N TYR A 548 -4.53 15.35 -7.69
CA TYR A 548 -5.07 14.72 -8.89
C TYR A 548 -4.67 15.46 -10.16
N TYR A 549 -4.50 14.72 -11.24
CA TYR A 549 -4.58 15.26 -12.60
C TYR A 549 -6.04 15.56 -12.97
N LEU A 550 -6.22 16.38 -14.01
CA LEU A 550 -7.53 16.77 -14.54
C LEU A 550 -8.40 15.60 -15.05
N ASP A 551 -7.83 14.41 -15.25
CA ASP A 551 -8.55 13.20 -15.67
C ASP A 551 -8.99 12.29 -14.49
N ASP A 552 -8.97 12.82 -13.25
CA ASP A 552 -9.22 12.10 -12.00
C ASP A 552 -8.29 10.90 -11.75
N THR A 553 -7.07 10.92 -12.32
CA THR A 553 -5.97 10.07 -11.85
C THR A 553 -5.13 10.79 -10.77
N ILE A 554 -4.49 10.01 -9.90
CA ILE A 554 -3.64 10.50 -8.82
C ILE A 554 -2.34 11.05 -9.41
N GLN A 555 -1.99 12.26 -9.02
CA GLN A 555 -0.71 12.92 -9.31
C GLN A 555 0.26 12.77 -8.13
N HIS A 556 -0.26 12.84 -6.90
CA HIS A 556 0.54 12.67 -5.69
C HIS A 556 -0.25 12.01 -4.56
N ALA A 557 0.30 10.92 -4.03
CA ALA A 557 -0.13 10.30 -2.79
C ALA A 557 1.03 10.14 -1.78
N GLY A 558 2.03 11.01 -1.88
CA GLY A 558 3.34 10.89 -1.20
C GLY A 558 4.46 10.42 -2.13
N VAL A 559 5.71 10.59 -1.68
CA VAL A 559 6.93 10.18 -2.41
C VAL A 559 7.67 9.10 -1.63
N ILE A 560 8.20 8.11 -2.35
CA ILE A 560 9.08 7.05 -1.83
C ILE A 560 10.50 7.26 -2.32
N ILE A 561 11.46 7.23 -1.40
CA ILE A 561 12.90 7.40 -1.64
C ILE A 561 13.50 6.09 -2.18
N GLY A 562 14.34 6.19 -3.22
CA GLY A 562 14.94 5.04 -3.93
C GLY A 562 14.00 4.37 -4.94
N MET A 563 12.70 4.68 -4.93
CA MET A 563 11.77 4.22 -5.96
C MET A 563 12.15 4.81 -7.31
N ARG A 564 12.22 3.95 -8.34
CA ARG A 564 12.76 4.23 -9.68
C ARG A 564 14.17 4.84 -9.65
N GLY A 565 15.01 4.44 -8.68
CA GLY A 565 16.39 4.89 -8.55
C GLY A 565 16.56 5.99 -7.49
N LEU A 566 15.94 7.16 -7.68
CA LEU A 566 16.10 8.29 -6.76
C LEU A 566 14.88 8.55 -5.87
N ALA A 567 13.73 8.84 -6.48
CA ALA A 567 12.47 9.06 -5.78
C ALA A 567 11.31 9.03 -6.79
N ALA A 568 10.13 8.57 -6.36
CA ALA A 568 8.93 8.61 -7.20
C ALA A 568 7.64 8.85 -6.39
N HIS A 569 6.64 9.44 -7.04
CA HIS A 569 5.29 9.59 -6.50
C HIS A 569 4.58 8.22 -6.50
N ARG A 570 4.21 7.72 -5.32
CA ARG A 570 3.44 6.46 -5.23
C ARG A 570 2.01 6.65 -5.75
N TYR A 571 1.46 5.59 -6.34
CA TYR A 571 0.14 5.54 -6.97
C TYR A 571 -0.09 6.60 -8.07
N CYS A 572 0.96 7.18 -8.66
CA CYS A 572 0.78 8.11 -9.78
C CYS A 572 0.13 7.41 -10.98
N GLY A 573 -0.94 7.98 -11.54
CA GLY A 573 -1.76 7.39 -12.59
C GLY A 573 -2.86 6.42 -12.12
N SER A 574 -2.91 6.04 -10.84
CA SER A 574 -4.07 5.31 -10.26
C SER A 574 -5.32 6.17 -10.26
N TYR A 575 -6.51 5.56 -10.35
CA TYR A 575 -7.76 6.32 -10.27
C TYR A 575 -8.03 6.89 -8.88
N LYS A 576 -8.67 8.07 -8.83
CA LYS A 576 -9.08 8.80 -7.62
C LYS A 576 -9.75 7.95 -6.52
N ASN A 577 -10.61 7.03 -6.93
CA ASN A 577 -11.38 6.14 -6.07
C ASN A 577 -10.65 4.84 -5.68
N GLU A 578 -9.40 4.63 -6.10
CA GLU A 578 -8.63 3.47 -5.69
C GLU A 578 -8.36 3.46 -4.19
N ILE A 579 -8.40 2.26 -3.63
CA ILE A 579 -8.25 2.00 -2.19
C ILE A 579 -6.76 1.91 -1.81
N GLY A 580 -5.91 1.51 -2.76
CA GLY A 580 -4.49 1.21 -2.55
C GLY A 580 -4.30 -0.11 -1.78
N ASN A 581 -3.07 -0.61 -1.78
CA ASN A 581 -2.69 -1.75 -0.94
C ASN A 581 -3.02 -1.44 0.54
N MET A 582 -3.58 -2.40 1.28
CA MET A 582 -4.02 -2.23 2.69
C MET A 582 -4.93 -1.01 2.98
N GLY A 583 -5.56 -0.38 1.98
CA GLY A 583 -6.33 0.86 2.18
C GLY A 583 -5.48 2.14 2.25
N MET A 584 -4.18 2.08 1.91
CA MET A 584 -3.23 3.19 2.05
C MET A 584 -3.58 4.47 1.26
N LEU A 585 -4.58 4.49 0.38
CA LEU A 585 -5.06 5.72 -0.26
C LEU A 585 -6.21 6.42 0.49
N GLN A 586 -6.68 5.85 1.61
CA GLN A 586 -7.87 6.31 2.34
C GLN A 586 -7.62 6.95 3.71
N TYR A 587 -6.44 6.74 4.30
CA TYR A 587 -6.13 7.20 5.66
C TYR A 587 -4.73 7.83 5.79
N VAL A 588 -4.55 8.60 6.87
CA VAL A 588 -3.34 9.39 7.12
C VAL A 588 -2.14 8.48 7.40
N GLN A 589 -0.97 8.84 6.88
CA GLN A 589 0.28 8.09 7.04
C GLN A 589 1.44 9.03 7.31
N ASN A 590 2.47 8.53 7.99
CA ASN A 590 3.81 9.11 7.90
C ASN A 590 4.50 8.53 6.66
N LEU A 591 5.22 9.38 5.92
CA LEU A 591 6.02 9.02 4.73
C LEU A 591 7.37 9.76 4.81
N SER A 592 8.31 9.48 3.90
CA SER A 592 9.60 10.20 3.90
C SER A 592 9.55 11.55 3.18
N ALA A 593 8.68 11.72 2.17
CA ALA A 593 8.50 13.00 1.49
C ALA A 593 7.08 13.22 0.94
N VAL A 594 6.72 14.50 0.81
CA VAL A 594 5.53 15.01 0.11
C VAL A 594 5.96 16.17 -0.79
N THR A 595 5.19 16.49 -1.84
CA THR A 595 5.62 17.50 -2.84
C THR A 595 5.32 18.94 -2.39
N ALA A 596 6.15 19.89 -2.81
CA ALA A 596 5.90 21.32 -2.56
C ALA A 596 4.87 21.96 -3.48
N ALA A 597 4.29 21.20 -4.43
CA ALA A 597 3.10 21.65 -5.15
C ALA A 597 1.97 22.03 -4.16
N VAL A 598 1.83 21.28 -3.06
CA VAL A 598 1.08 21.70 -1.85
C VAL A 598 1.69 21.09 -0.59
N MET A 599 2.31 21.90 0.26
CA MET A 599 2.71 21.47 1.61
C MET A 599 2.56 22.56 2.67
N MET A 600 2.11 22.19 3.87
CA MET A 600 2.07 23.07 5.06
C MET A 600 3.20 22.73 6.02
N ILE A 601 3.90 23.77 6.51
CA ILE A 601 5.04 23.67 7.43
C ILE A 601 4.85 24.67 8.57
N LYS A 602 5.28 24.33 9.78
CA LYS A 602 5.38 25.32 10.86
C LYS A 602 6.59 26.23 10.63
N ARG A 603 6.43 27.56 10.79
CA ARG A 603 7.53 28.54 10.59
C ARG A 603 8.79 28.16 11.37
N ASP A 604 8.65 27.80 12.65
CA ASP A 604 9.78 27.42 13.50
C ASP A 604 10.62 26.29 12.88
N VAL A 605 9.97 25.28 12.29
CA VAL A 605 10.64 24.13 11.64
C VAL A 605 11.30 24.58 10.34
N TYR A 606 10.63 25.40 9.53
CA TYR A 606 11.21 25.98 8.32
C TYR A 606 12.49 26.77 8.64
N THR A 607 12.47 27.59 9.70
CA THR A 607 13.64 28.34 10.18
C THR A 607 14.73 27.42 10.75
N GLU A 608 14.39 26.36 11.50
CA GLU A 608 15.37 25.42 12.08
C GLU A 608 16.14 24.59 11.03
N ILE A 609 15.55 24.40 9.85
CA ILE A 609 16.18 23.74 8.69
C ILE A 609 16.96 24.74 7.81
N ASN A 610 16.73 26.05 8.00
CA ASN A 610 17.21 27.14 7.13
C ASN A 610 16.54 27.13 5.73
N GLY A 611 15.24 26.82 5.68
CA GLY A 611 14.44 26.84 4.45
C GLY A 611 14.81 25.76 3.43
N LEU A 612 14.50 26.04 2.17
CA LEU A 612 14.83 25.19 1.03
C LEU A 612 16.30 25.41 0.62
N ASP A 613 17.03 24.33 0.30
CA ASP A 613 18.42 24.39 -0.17
C ASP A 613 18.46 24.94 -1.61
N GLU A 614 18.81 26.22 -1.75
CA GLU A 614 18.76 27.00 -3.00
C GLU A 614 19.64 26.47 -4.15
N LYS A 615 20.44 25.42 -3.89
CA LYS A 615 21.18 24.69 -4.92
C LYS A 615 20.32 23.63 -5.63
N PHE A 616 19.13 23.35 -5.12
CA PHE A 616 18.03 22.71 -5.84
C PHE A 616 17.10 23.83 -6.34
N LYS A 617 17.33 24.31 -7.56
CA LYS A 617 16.58 25.40 -8.19
C LYS A 617 15.19 24.96 -8.66
N VAL A 618 15.05 23.72 -9.15
CA VAL A 618 13.83 23.23 -9.83
C VAL A 618 13.44 21.81 -9.41
N ALA A 619 14.35 20.84 -9.48
CA ALA A 619 14.06 19.46 -9.08
C ALA A 619 14.54 19.15 -7.65
N PHE A 620 13.94 18.15 -7.01
CA PHE A 620 14.29 17.60 -5.69
C PHE A 620 14.28 18.55 -4.49
N ASN A 621 13.96 19.85 -4.64
CA ASN A 621 13.97 20.82 -3.54
C ASN A 621 13.03 20.43 -2.38
N ASP A 622 11.84 19.91 -2.72
CA ASP A 622 10.80 19.51 -1.78
C ASP A 622 11.13 18.18 -1.08
N ILE A 623 11.68 17.23 -1.84
CA ILE A 623 12.16 15.94 -1.32
C ILE A 623 13.37 16.15 -0.40
N ASP A 624 14.34 16.98 -0.81
CA ASP A 624 15.52 17.34 -0.01
C ASP A 624 15.13 18.01 1.32
N PHE A 625 14.13 18.89 1.27
CA PHE A 625 13.61 19.59 2.44
C PHE A 625 12.85 18.63 3.37
N CYS A 626 11.99 17.75 2.85
CA CYS A 626 11.34 16.70 3.63
C CYS A 626 12.37 15.77 4.31
N MET A 627 13.39 15.34 3.58
CA MET A 627 14.50 14.53 4.11
C MET A 627 15.29 15.27 5.20
N SER A 628 15.50 16.58 5.04
CA SER A 628 16.18 17.43 6.03
C SER A 628 15.35 17.63 7.31
N VAL A 629 14.04 17.85 7.18
CA VAL A 629 13.08 17.90 8.30
C VAL A 629 13.04 16.55 9.02
N MET A 630 12.89 15.44 8.30
CA MET A 630 12.86 14.10 8.87
C MET A 630 14.16 13.76 9.63
N LYS A 631 15.31 14.23 9.13
CA LYS A 631 16.62 14.04 9.80
C LYS A 631 16.74 14.77 11.14
N LYS A 632 15.93 15.81 11.42
CA LYS A 632 15.82 16.42 12.75
C LYS A 632 14.89 15.63 13.70
N GLY A 633 14.21 14.60 13.22
CA GLY A 633 13.29 13.77 14.01
C GLY A 633 11.82 14.18 13.91
N TYR A 634 11.48 15.11 13.02
CA TYR A 634 10.10 15.48 12.72
C TYR A 634 9.42 14.47 11.79
N LEU A 635 8.13 14.26 11.99
CA LEU A 635 7.27 13.49 11.10
C LEU A 635 6.87 14.32 9.87
N ILE A 636 6.91 13.70 8.70
CA ILE A 636 6.22 14.17 7.49
C ILE A 636 4.89 13.42 7.43
N VAL A 637 3.77 14.14 7.33
CA VAL A 637 2.42 13.56 7.32
C VAL A 637 1.80 13.76 5.95
N TRP A 638 1.31 12.67 5.35
CA TRP A 638 0.47 12.74 4.15
C TRP A 638 -1.01 12.59 4.54
N ASN A 639 -1.82 13.58 4.18
CA ASN A 639 -3.24 13.64 4.56
C ASN A 639 -4.16 13.47 3.32
N PRO A 640 -4.82 12.29 3.14
CA PRO A 640 -5.74 12.06 2.02
C PRO A 640 -7.06 12.82 2.11
N PHE A 641 -7.37 13.46 3.25
CA PHE A 641 -8.58 14.28 3.40
C PHE A 641 -8.41 15.71 2.86
N VAL A 642 -7.21 16.06 2.37
CA VAL A 642 -6.96 17.29 1.63
C VAL A 642 -6.73 16.93 0.17
N GLU A 643 -7.70 17.30 -0.67
CA GLU A 643 -7.75 16.96 -2.08
C GLU A 643 -7.72 18.23 -2.94
N MET A 644 -6.89 18.22 -3.99
CA MET A 644 -6.71 19.33 -4.94
C MET A 644 -6.42 18.77 -6.34
N TYR A 645 -6.72 19.55 -7.38
CA TYR A 645 -6.17 19.29 -8.72
C TYR A 645 -4.84 20.03 -8.88
N HIS A 646 -3.89 19.41 -9.55
CA HIS A 646 -2.63 20.01 -9.97
C HIS A 646 -2.58 19.89 -11.49
N TYR A 647 -2.56 21.03 -12.19
CA TYR A 647 -2.64 21.02 -13.65
C TYR A 647 -1.28 20.69 -14.32
N GLU A 648 -0.20 20.72 -13.53
CA GLU A 648 1.18 20.29 -13.74
C GLU A 648 1.88 20.74 -15.04
N SER A 649 2.97 21.47 -14.87
CA SER A 649 3.91 21.87 -15.95
C SER A 649 3.35 22.79 -17.03
N ILE A 650 2.10 23.29 -16.91
CA ILE A 650 1.53 24.29 -17.83
C ILE A 650 2.36 25.58 -17.84
N SER A 651 2.90 26.02 -16.70
CA SER A 651 3.76 27.20 -16.57
C SER A 651 5.25 26.94 -16.86
N ARG A 652 5.72 25.69 -16.75
CA ARG A 652 7.15 25.33 -16.81
C ARG A 652 7.61 24.81 -18.18
N GLY A 653 6.74 24.10 -18.90
CA GLY A 653 7.11 23.34 -20.10
C GLY A 653 8.04 22.15 -19.81
N SER A 654 8.53 21.53 -20.88
CA SER A 654 9.42 20.35 -20.86
C SER A 654 10.86 20.66 -20.45
N GLU A 655 11.65 19.62 -20.12
CA GLU A 655 13.11 19.72 -19.96
C GLU A 655 13.81 19.53 -21.30
N ASP A 656 13.69 20.54 -22.16
CA ASP A 656 13.97 20.50 -23.60
C ASP A 656 15.16 21.35 -24.06
N THR A 657 15.73 22.18 -23.17
CA THR A 657 16.93 22.98 -23.47
C THR A 657 18.18 22.40 -22.79
N GLU A 658 19.35 22.55 -23.42
CA GLU A 658 20.62 22.06 -22.85
C GLU A 658 20.87 22.59 -21.43
N GLU A 659 20.44 23.81 -21.13
CA GLU A 659 20.59 24.43 -19.80
C GLU A 659 19.68 23.76 -18.76
N LYS A 660 18.41 23.47 -19.12
CA LYS A 660 17.48 22.73 -18.24
C LYS A 660 18.03 21.33 -17.95
N VAL A 661 18.55 20.64 -18.97
CA VAL A 661 19.14 19.29 -18.85
C VAL A 661 20.37 19.32 -17.95
N LYS A 662 21.36 20.20 -18.21
CA LYS A 662 22.57 20.33 -17.37
C LYS A 662 22.26 20.70 -15.92
N ARG A 663 21.23 21.53 -15.69
CA ARG A 663 20.73 21.81 -14.33
C ARG A 663 20.16 20.55 -13.69
N PHE A 664 19.30 19.82 -14.39
CA PHE A 664 18.67 18.61 -13.85
C PHE A 664 19.70 17.50 -13.56
N GLU A 665 20.68 17.29 -14.43
CA GLU A 665 21.85 16.42 -14.20
C GLU A 665 22.61 16.82 -12.91
N PHE A 666 22.90 18.11 -12.72
CA PHE A 666 23.53 18.60 -11.50
C PHE A 666 22.67 18.40 -10.24
N GLU A 667 21.35 18.61 -10.33
CA GLU A 667 20.41 18.38 -9.24
C GLU A 667 20.32 16.88 -8.89
N ILE A 668 20.35 15.98 -9.90
CA ILE A 668 20.46 14.52 -9.74
C ILE A 668 21.75 14.14 -9.00
N GLU A 669 22.92 14.58 -9.49
CA GLU A 669 24.21 14.26 -8.88
C GLU A 669 24.29 14.77 -7.44
N ARG A 670 23.75 15.98 -7.20
CA ARG A 670 23.68 16.59 -5.87
C ARG A 670 22.77 15.81 -4.93
N PHE A 671 21.56 15.45 -5.38
CA PHE A 671 20.60 14.69 -4.58
C PHE A 671 21.16 13.31 -4.22
N TYR A 672 21.69 12.58 -5.21
CA TYR A 672 22.38 11.32 -4.99
C TYR A 672 23.53 11.48 -3.99
N SER A 673 24.43 12.45 -4.19
CA SER A 673 25.58 12.65 -3.30
C SER A 673 25.19 13.01 -1.86
N LYS A 674 24.13 13.82 -1.67
CA LYS A 674 23.64 14.26 -0.35
C LYS A 674 22.90 13.14 0.40
N TRP A 675 22.15 12.29 -0.32
CA TRP A 675 21.25 11.29 0.28
C TRP A 675 21.59 9.83 -0.01
N LYS A 676 22.73 9.53 -0.65
CA LYS A 676 23.23 8.19 -1.01
C LYS A 676 22.99 7.12 0.07
N LYS A 677 23.27 7.46 1.33
CA LYS A 677 23.05 6.55 2.48
C LYS A 677 21.59 6.06 2.53
N TYR A 678 20.62 6.97 2.47
CA TYR A 678 19.19 6.69 2.57
C TYR A 678 18.67 6.00 1.30
N LEU A 679 19.22 6.32 0.13
CA LEU A 679 18.90 5.63 -1.12
C LEU A 679 19.31 4.14 -1.08
N ILE A 680 20.44 3.82 -0.46
CA ILE A 680 20.93 2.44 -0.30
C ILE A 680 20.19 1.71 0.84
N GLU A 681 20.07 2.33 2.02
CA GLU A 681 19.35 1.75 3.17
C GLU A 681 17.85 1.55 2.88
N GLY A 682 17.26 2.42 2.05
CA GLY A 682 15.87 2.39 1.63
C GLY A 682 14.98 3.37 2.40
N ASP A 683 13.83 3.69 1.81
CA ASP A 683 12.78 4.47 2.46
C ASP A 683 12.24 3.73 3.70
N TYR A 684 12.19 4.43 4.84
CA TYR A 684 11.74 3.87 6.10
C TYR A 684 10.28 3.40 6.06
N TYR A 685 9.42 4.09 5.31
CA TYR A 685 7.99 3.80 5.20
C TYR A 685 7.64 2.91 3.99
N PHE A 686 8.63 2.25 3.39
CA PHE A 686 8.44 1.31 2.28
C PHE A 686 8.82 -0.13 2.67
N ASN A 687 8.03 -1.11 2.22
CA ASN A 687 8.30 -2.52 2.48
C ASN A 687 9.16 -3.13 1.35
N VAL A 688 10.24 -3.83 1.70
CA VAL A 688 11.20 -4.44 0.76
C VAL A 688 10.63 -5.55 -0.13
N ASN A 689 9.41 -6.02 0.13
CA ASN A 689 8.71 -7.02 -0.69
C ASN A 689 7.84 -6.39 -1.79
N LEU A 690 7.73 -5.07 -1.83
CA LEU A 690 7.05 -4.30 -2.87
C LEU A 690 8.06 -3.83 -3.93
N SER A 691 7.63 -3.71 -5.19
CA SER A 691 8.53 -3.25 -6.27
C SER A 691 8.88 -1.76 -6.13
N LEU A 692 10.15 -1.44 -6.39
CA LEU A 692 10.69 -0.10 -6.54
C LEU A 692 10.66 0.36 -8.02
N GLU A 693 10.46 -0.52 -9.00
CA GLU A 693 10.24 -0.13 -10.40
C GLU A 693 8.78 0.31 -10.64
N ASP A 694 7.83 -0.45 -10.09
CA ASP A 694 6.40 -0.12 -10.14
C ASP A 694 5.98 0.83 -9.02
N ILE A 695 4.99 1.68 -9.30
CA ILE A 695 4.50 2.74 -8.39
C ILE A 695 3.16 2.40 -7.74
N ASP A 696 2.55 1.28 -8.11
CA ASP A 696 1.22 0.81 -7.67
C ASP A 696 1.26 -0.11 -6.43
N TYR A 697 2.45 -0.32 -5.86
CA TYR A 697 2.72 -1.28 -4.78
C TYR A 697 2.44 -2.74 -5.21
N SER A 698 2.85 -3.10 -6.43
CA SER A 698 3.00 -4.50 -6.87
C SER A 698 4.00 -5.27 -6.00
N ILE A 699 3.90 -6.61 -6.00
CA ILE A 699 4.87 -7.48 -5.31
C ILE A 699 6.16 -7.54 -6.12
N ALA A 700 7.32 -7.33 -5.48
CA ALA A 700 8.62 -7.49 -6.11
C ALA A 700 8.84 -8.96 -6.51
N THR A 701 8.62 -9.29 -7.79
CA THR A 701 8.74 -10.67 -8.33
C THR A 701 10.17 -11.20 -8.36
N LYS A 702 11.16 -10.33 -8.16
CA LYS A 702 12.59 -10.61 -8.07
C LYS A 702 13.20 -9.77 -6.95
N GLU A 703 14.43 -10.09 -6.57
CA GLU A 703 15.21 -9.20 -5.71
C GLU A 703 15.67 -7.98 -6.53
N GLU A 704 15.29 -6.78 -6.08
CA GLU A 704 15.59 -5.52 -6.75
C GLU A 704 16.74 -4.81 -6.03
N ASP A 705 17.93 -4.87 -6.63
CA ASP A 705 19.13 -4.20 -6.10
C ASP A 705 19.02 -2.68 -6.32
N ARG A 706 18.95 -1.93 -5.22
CA ARG A 706 18.86 -0.46 -5.22
C ARG A 706 20.08 0.19 -5.87
N ASP A 707 21.28 -0.34 -5.66
CA ASP A 707 22.49 0.19 -6.29
C ASP A 707 22.45 0.01 -7.81
N VAL A 708 21.80 -1.06 -8.31
CA VAL A 708 21.55 -1.26 -9.75
C VAL A 708 20.47 -0.32 -10.27
N LEU A 709 19.37 -0.12 -9.54
CA LEU A 709 18.32 0.83 -9.91
C LEU A 709 18.84 2.27 -9.97
N ILE A 710 19.66 2.67 -9.00
CA ILE A 710 20.32 3.99 -8.99
C ILE A 710 21.26 4.13 -10.19
N LYS A 711 22.14 3.14 -10.46
CA LYS A 711 23.06 3.14 -11.61
C LYS A 711 22.39 2.99 -12.99
N LYS A 712 21.10 2.67 -13.03
CA LYS A 712 20.25 2.62 -14.23
C LYS A 712 19.54 3.96 -14.47
N TYR A 713 19.40 4.77 -13.42
CA TYR A 713 18.82 6.11 -13.46
C TYR A 713 19.86 7.20 -13.73
N LEU A 714 21.03 7.08 -13.07
CA LEU A 714 22.25 7.85 -13.38
C LEU A 714 22.87 7.39 -14.70
#